data_AF-A0A7V6C734-F1
#
_entry.id   AF-A0A7V6C734-F1
#
_cell.length_a   1.000
_cell.length_b   1.000
_cell.length_c   1.000
_cell.angle_alpha   90.00
_cell.angle_beta   90.00
_cell.angle_gamma   90.00
#
_symmetry.space_group_name_H-M   'P 1'
#
loop_
_entity.id
_entity.type
_entity.pdbx_description
1 polymer ?
#
loop_
_entity_poly.entity_id
_entity_poly.type
_entity_poly.pdbx_seq_one_letter_code
_entity_poly.pdbx_strand_id
1 'polypeptide(L)'
;MKYLQVETEKSGVMAVTIDCPGSKVNKVSSGLLKEISGLLDRIEKDAGIKALVILSGKEDNFVVGADVDELNAMKGSDEVVAYITKAHEVLARIEALPFPVVTAVHGNCLGGGLELTLVADYRMASDSAKTLMGLPEVQLGLIPAAGGTQRLPRLIGVSEALPLMLTGKNLRPKKAKRLGLIDEIVIPHGMKAVAMKKALSLSDSAKKRQEKKRPLKERLMKKALDGTAAGRGLVFSQARSQVMAQTKGLYPAALAIISSVEFGCKRGVEKGLKNDIRIFADLVMDSKSHALRSLFAGMTDLKKNPNQKSARPVGKLAVVGCGLMGHGIASVSAAHCDTILMKDVSLEAAAAGIKEVGRGLAKQAKSGAITAFERDVRYGKLLPCDDYSLFSHTGLVVEAVFEDIGLKRKILAEVEDACDENTIFASNTSALPISHIAKGCKRPENVIGMHYFSPVPKMPLLEIITTDRTAKWVEATALEFGIKQGKTCIVVKDGPGFYTTRILIPLLNEAIKLVEEGADAKEIDRAMKLFGYPVGPITLVDELGIDVAAHVAKGEVRKLFEARGLTASDGYTKLFEHGFKGKKNRKGFYVYDEPARKPLLGLFAKKNGRPVNTEVYEILRVGSRHFEDSEIQDRLSLAMINEAVLCLQEGILSSARDGDIGAVFGLGFPPFTGGPFRYVDIIGAHKIVEKMKRLEETAGPLYRPAGLLVETASKGRRFRDDL
;
A
#
# COMPACT_ATOMS: atom_id res chain seq x y z
N MET A 1 -25.86 -26.08 -1.57
CA MET A 1 -25.32 -24.70 -1.55
C MET A 1 -23.81 -24.81 -1.48
N LYS A 2 -23.09 -24.15 -2.37
CA LYS A 2 -21.63 -24.18 -2.48
C LYS A 2 -20.98 -23.14 -1.57
N TYR A 3 -21.61 -21.98 -1.39
CA TYR A 3 -21.05 -20.84 -0.66
C TYR A 3 -21.69 -20.63 0.72
N LEU A 4 -22.85 -21.23 0.97
CA LEU A 4 -23.63 -21.04 2.19
C LEU A 4 -23.82 -22.35 2.94
N GLN A 5 -23.63 -22.30 4.26
CA GLN A 5 -24.09 -23.32 5.20
C GLN A 5 -25.23 -22.74 6.04
N VAL A 6 -26.30 -23.49 6.22
CA VAL A 6 -27.53 -23.03 6.89
C VAL A 6 -27.90 -23.99 8.00
N GLU A 7 -28.18 -23.44 9.18
CA GLU A 7 -28.69 -24.17 10.33
C GLU A 7 -29.90 -23.42 10.89
N THR A 8 -31.01 -24.11 11.14
CA THR A 8 -32.22 -23.52 11.73
C THR A 8 -32.51 -24.21 13.05
N GLU A 9 -32.57 -23.44 14.14
CA GLU A 9 -32.96 -23.95 15.44
C GLU A 9 -34.49 -24.13 15.56
N LYS A 10 -34.91 -25.00 16.49
CA LYS A 10 -36.33 -25.14 16.89
C LYS A 10 -36.96 -23.82 17.37
N SER A 11 -36.13 -22.87 17.83
CA SER A 11 -36.55 -21.53 18.25
C SER A 11 -37.02 -20.66 17.08
N GLY A 12 -36.74 -21.06 15.83
CA GLY A 12 -37.00 -20.27 14.62
C GLY A 12 -35.85 -19.35 14.21
N VAL A 13 -34.70 -19.41 14.91
CA VAL A 13 -33.51 -18.66 14.52
C VAL A 13 -32.76 -19.43 13.43
N MET A 14 -32.56 -18.79 12.28
CA MET A 14 -31.74 -19.33 11.19
C MET A 14 -30.33 -18.70 11.23
N ALA A 15 -29.29 -19.53 11.28
CA ALA A 15 -27.90 -19.12 11.15
C ALA A 15 -27.37 -19.47 9.75
N VAL A 16 -26.93 -18.45 9.02
CA VAL A 16 -26.32 -18.56 7.69
C VAL A 16 -24.84 -18.25 7.81
N THR A 17 -24.01 -19.21 7.47
CA THR A 17 -22.55 -19.09 7.48
C THR A 17 -22.06 -19.01 6.04
N ILE A 18 -21.41 -17.90 5.70
CA ILE A 18 -20.79 -17.70 4.39
C ILE A 18 -19.40 -18.36 4.41
N ASP A 19 -19.14 -19.25 3.46
CA ASP A 19 -17.89 -19.99 3.35
C ASP A 19 -17.56 -20.28 1.88
N CYS A 20 -16.81 -19.37 1.24
CA CYS A 20 -16.42 -19.51 -0.17
C CYS A 20 -15.36 -20.63 -0.33
N PRO A 21 -15.62 -21.70 -1.09
CA PRO A 21 -14.70 -22.84 -1.20
C PRO A 21 -13.42 -22.46 -1.95
N GLY A 22 -12.31 -23.12 -1.59
CA GLY A 22 -11.01 -22.92 -2.26
C GLY A 22 -10.36 -21.55 -2.00
N SER A 23 -10.95 -20.71 -1.15
CA SER A 23 -10.43 -19.38 -0.81
C SER A 23 -10.21 -19.22 0.69
N LYS A 24 -9.17 -18.48 1.08
CA LYS A 24 -8.94 -18.07 2.48
C LYS A 24 -9.88 -16.95 2.94
N VAL A 25 -10.57 -16.31 2.01
CA VAL A 25 -11.47 -15.17 2.26
C VAL A 25 -12.81 -15.36 1.54
N ASN A 26 -13.87 -14.78 2.10
CA ASN A 26 -15.18 -14.74 1.45
C ASN A 26 -15.26 -13.49 0.57
N LYS A 27 -15.55 -13.64 -0.72
CA LYS A 27 -15.70 -12.54 -1.69
C LYS A 27 -17.15 -12.45 -2.16
N VAL A 28 -17.61 -11.25 -2.50
CA VAL A 28 -18.93 -11.07 -3.13
C VAL A 28 -18.80 -11.35 -4.63
N SER A 29 -19.12 -12.59 -5.03
CA SER A 29 -19.18 -13.02 -6.44
C SER A 29 -20.62 -13.16 -6.91
N SER A 30 -20.85 -13.19 -8.24
CA SER A 30 -22.19 -13.48 -8.79
C SER A 30 -22.72 -14.84 -8.30
N GLY A 31 -21.83 -15.81 -8.10
CA GLY A 31 -22.20 -17.13 -7.55
C GLY A 31 -22.75 -17.05 -6.13
N LEU A 32 -22.09 -16.29 -5.24
CA LEU A 32 -22.57 -16.07 -3.88
C LEU A 32 -23.91 -15.30 -3.89
N LEU A 33 -24.03 -14.24 -4.68
CA LEU A 33 -25.27 -13.46 -4.81
C LEU A 33 -26.45 -14.32 -5.27
N LYS A 34 -26.22 -15.22 -6.23
CA LYS A 34 -27.23 -16.17 -6.70
C LYS A 34 -27.69 -17.12 -5.59
N GLU A 35 -26.76 -17.66 -4.80
CA GLU A 35 -27.12 -18.55 -3.67
C GLU A 35 -27.85 -17.80 -2.55
N ILE A 36 -27.45 -16.57 -2.22
CA ILE A 36 -28.19 -15.75 -1.25
C ILE A 36 -29.59 -15.45 -1.78
N SER A 37 -29.74 -15.08 -3.05
CA SER A 37 -31.05 -14.85 -3.68
C SER A 37 -31.95 -16.09 -3.58
N GLY A 38 -31.43 -17.28 -3.90
CA GLY A 38 -32.20 -18.52 -3.80
C GLY A 38 -32.52 -18.94 -2.36
N LEU A 39 -31.66 -18.60 -1.39
CA LEU A 39 -31.96 -18.77 0.03
C LEU A 39 -33.09 -17.84 0.46
N LEU A 40 -33.08 -16.57 0.03
CA LEU A 40 -34.13 -15.61 0.34
C LEU A 40 -35.48 -16.05 -0.21
N ASP A 41 -35.54 -16.67 -1.40
CA ASP A 41 -36.78 -17.24 -1.96
C ASP A 41 -37.42 -18.31 -1.06
N ARG A 42 -36.59 -19.02 -0.28
CA ARG A 42 -37.04 -20.01 0.72
C ARG A 42 -37.45 -19.33 2.02
N ILE A 43 -36.61 -18.40 2.51
CA ILE A 43 -36.81 -17.68 3.76
C ILE A 43 -38.13 -16.91 3.74
N GLU A 44 -38.41 -16.21 2.64
CA GLU A 44 -39.62 -15.37 2.49
C GLU A 44 -40.93 -16.18 2.49
N LYS A 45 -40.85 -17.50 2.28
CA LYS A 45 -42.02 -18.41 2.29
C LYS A 45 -42.16 -19.21 3.59
N ASP A 46 -41.18 -19.14 4.48
CA ASP A 46 -41.13 -19.94 5.71
C ASP A 46 -41.53 -19.09 6.92
N ALA A 47 -42.80 -19.21 7.34
CA ALA A 47 -43.34 -18.53 8.51
C ALA A 47 -42.74 -19.02 9.85
N GLY A 48 -41.98 -20.12 9.85
CA GLY A 48 -41.29 -20.64 11.03
C GLY A 48 -40.03 -19.84 11.39
N ILE A 49 -39.50 -19.04 10.47
CA ILE A 49 -38.29 -18.25 10.71
C ILE A 49 -38.65 -16.96 11.47
N LYS A 50 -38.04 -16.81 12.65
CA LYS A 50 -38.25 -15.68 13.56
C LYS A 50 -37.09 -14.70 13.62
N ALA A 51 -35.90 -15.12 13.18
CA ALA A 51 -34.73 -14.24 13.08
C ALA A 51 -33.65 -14.87 12.18
N LEU A 52 -32.76 -14.03 11.65
CA LEU A 52 -31.62 -14.45 10.83
C LEU A 52 -30.30 -13.99 11.46
N VAL A 53 -29.31 -14.87 11.50
CA VAL A 53 -27.93 -14.57 11.88
C VAL A 53 -27.01 -14.82 10.69
N ILE A 54 -26.16 -13.86 10.36
CA ILE A 54 -25.14 -13.98 9.30
C ILE A 54 -23.75 -14.05 9.93
N LEU A 55 -23.03 -15.11 9.61
CA LEU A 55 -21.70 -15.47 10.10
C LEU A 55 -20.75 -15.74 8.93
N SER A 56 -19.47 -15.92 9.25
CA SER A 56 -18.46 -16.42 8.33
C SER A 56 -17.88 -17.74 8.83
N GLY A 57 -17.58 -18.64 7.89
CA GLY A 57 -16.86 -19.89 8.14
C GLY A 57 -15.34 -19.76 8.07
N LYS A 58 -14.80 -18.57 7.75
CA LYS A 58 -13.35 -18.33 7.66
C LYS A 58 -12.76 -17.92 9.01
N GLU A 59 -11.51 -18.33 9.25
CA GLU A 59 -10.80 -18.09 10.51
C GLU A 59 -10.65 -16.60 10.84
N ASP A 60 -10.10 -15.79 9.94
CA ASP A 60 -9.79 -14.36 10.18
C ASP A 60 -10.46 -13.43 9.16
N ASN A 61 -11.60 -13.86 8.60
CA ASN A 61 -12.27 -13.13 7.53
C ASN A 61 -13.80 -13.24 7.69
N PHE A 62 -14.52 -12.13 7.61
CA PHE A 62 -15.97 -12.15 7.53
C PHE A 62 -16.40 -12.28 6.07
N VAL A 63 -16.40 -11.14 5.37
CA VAL A 63 -16.62 -11.01 3.93
C VAL A 63 -15.81 -9.80 3.49
N VAL A 64 -15.10 -9.92 2.36
CA VAL A 64 -14.40 -8.80 1.72
C VAL A 64 -15.22 -8.25 0.55
N GLY A 65 -14.67 -7.29 -0.19
CA GLY A 65 -15.39 -6.65 -1.29
C GLY A 65 -15.77 -7.59 -2.43
N ALA A 66 -16.18 -6.98 -3.54
CA ALA A 66 -16.44 -7.67 -4.79
C ALA A 66 -15.26 -8.57 -5.20
N ASP A 67 -15.56 -9.64 -5.93
CA ASP A 67 -14.51 -10.43 -6.55
C ASP A 67 -13.84 -9.63 -7.67
N VAL A 68 -12.65 -9.10 -7.39
CA VAL A 68 -11.88 -8.26 -8.32
C VAL A 68 -11.53 -9.03 -9.59
N ASP A 69 -11.32 -10.35 -9.49
CA ASP A 69 -11.03 -11.20 -10.65
C ASP A 69 -12.24 -11.27 -11.59
N GLU A 70 -13.45 -11.35 -11.02
CA GLU A 70 -14.71 -11.32 -11.77
C GLU A 70 -14.94 -9.95 -12.41
N LEU A 71 -14.72 -8.85 -11.67
CA LEU A 71 -14.84 -7.49 -12.20
C LEU A 71 -13.86 -7.21 -13.34
N ASN A 72 -12.63 -7.72 -13.26
CA ASN A 72 -11.63 -7.55 -14.32
C ASN A 72 -11.97 -8.39 -15.56
N ALA A 73 -12.72 -9.48 -15.42
CA ALA A 73 -13.14 -10.31 -16.54
C ALA A 73 -14.35 -9.73 -17.31
N MET A 74 -15.09 -8.79 -16.69
CA MET A 74 -16.25 -8.14 -17.32
C MET A 74 -15.80 -7.22 -18.46
N LYS A 75 -16.40 -7.40 -19.65
CA LYS A 75 -15.98 -6.67 -20.87
C LYS A 75 -16.88 -5.50 -21.23
N GLY A 76 -18.09 -5.46 -20.66
CA GLY A 76 -19.10 -4.46 -20.96
C GLY A 76 -19.68 -3.83 -19.69
N SER A 77 -20.05 -2.55 -19.79
CA SER A 77 -20.72 -1.82 -18.70
C SER A 77 -22.01 -2.52 -18.27
N ASP A 78 -22.74 -3.13 -19.22
CA ASP A 78 -23.99 -3.86 -18.94
C ASP A 78 -23.80 -5.06 -18.00
N GLU A 79 -22.68 -5.78 -18.11
CA GLU A 79 -22.34 -6.90 -17.21
C GLU A 79 -22.11 -6.39 -15.78
N VAL A 80 -21.41 -5.25 -15.65
CA VAL A 80 -21.16 -4.61 -14.35
C VAL A 80 -22.45 -4.09 -13.74
N VAL A 81 -23.32 -3.47 -14.56
CA VAL A 81 -24.65 -3.00 -14.15
C VAL A 81 -25.50 -4.16 -13.67
N ALA A 82 -25.54 -5.28 -14.38
CA ALA A 82 -26.28 -6.47 -13.98
C ALA A 82 -25.78 -7.03 -12.64
N TYR A 83 -24.45 -7.15 -12.48
CA TYR A 83 -23.82 -7.62 -11.25
C TYR A 83 -24.19 -6.74 -10.05
N ILE A 84 -23.99 -5.42 -10.16
CA ILE A 84 -24.24 -4.52 -9.03
C ILE A 84 -25.75 -4.37 -8.76
N THR A 85 -26.59 -4.38 -9.79
CA THR A 85 -28.05 -4.41 -9.62
C THR A 85 -28.47 -5.63 -8.83
N LYS A 86 -27.91 -6.81 -9.13
CA LYS A 86 -28.21 -8.03 -8.37
C LYS A 86 -27.79 -7.92 -6.90
N ALA A 87 -26.66 -7.29 -6.61
CA ALA A 87 -26.24 -7.02 -5.24
C ALA A 87 -27.24 -6.11 -4.51
N HIS A 88 -27.74 -5.06 -5.17
CA HIS A 88 -28.77 -4.18 -4.59
C HIS A 88 -30.07 -4.93 -4.31
N GLU A 89 -30.55 -5.76 -5.24
CA GLU A 89 -31.75 -6.58 -5.05
C GLU A 89 -31.62 -7.48 -3.82
N VAL A 90 -30.50 -8.20 -3.69
CA VAL A 90 -30.23 -9.10 -2.57
C VAL A 90 -30.22 -8.34 -1.25
N LEU A 91 -29.50 -7.20 -1.19
CA LEU A 91 -29.42 -6.39 0.02
C LEU A 91 -30.75 -5.76 0.41
N ALA A 92 -31.53 -5.29 -0.57
CA ALA A 92 -32.87 -4.73 -0.34
C ALA A 92 -33.83 -5.80 0.21
N ARG A 93 -33.76 -7.04 -0.28
CA ARG A 93 -34.56 -8.16 0.24
C ARG A 93 -34.17 -8.52 1.68
N ILE A 94 -32.89 -8.55 2.01
CA ILE A 94 -32.42 -8.76 3.39
C ILE A 94 -32.95 -7.65 4.31
N GLU A 95 -32.85 -6.39 3.89
CA GLU A 95 -33.32 -5.22 4.64
C GLU A 95 -34.85 -5.23 4.86
N ALA A 96 -35.60 -5.85 3.94
CA ALA A 96 -37.06 -5.92 3.98
C ALA A 96 -37.62 -7.14 4.75
N LEU A 97 -36.77 -8.02 5.28
CA LEU A 97 -37.25 -9.19 6.03
C LEU A 97 -38.12 -8.76 7.23
N PRO A 98 -39.24 -9.47 7.48
CA PRO A 98 -40.20 -9.08 8.51
C PRO A 98 -39.67 -9.31 9.94
N PHE A 99 -38.56 -10.03 10.08
CA PHE A 99 -37.93 -10.38 11.34
C PHE A 99 -36.49 -9.81 11.46
N PRO A 100 -35.88 -9.82 12.65
CA PRO A 100 -34.55 -9.24 12.85
C PRO A 100 -33.42 -9.99 12.14
N VAL A 101 -32.49 -9.22 11.57
CA VAL A 101 -31.23 -9.72 11.01
C VAL A 101 -30.05 -9.27 11.88
N VAL A 102 -29.24 -10.23 12.33
CA VAL A 102 -28.03 -10.00 13.14
C VAL A 102 -26.80 -10.41 12.33
N THR A 103 -25.80 -9.55 12.29
CA THR A 103 -24.48 -9.89 11.72
C THR A 103 -23.46 -10.05 12.83
N ALA A 104 -22.69 -11.14 12.77
CA ALA A 104 -21.67 -11.48 13.74
C ALA A 104 -20.30 -11.51 13.07
N VAL A 105 -19.57 -10.40 13.21
CA VAL A 105 -18.36 -10.10 12.45
C VAL A 105 -17.10 -10.51 13.22
N HIS A 106 -16.40 -11.52 12.70
CA HIS A 106 -15.03 -11.84 13.09
C HIS A 106 -14.10 -11.69 11.89
N GLY A 107 -12.92 -11.09 12.10
CA GLY A 107 -11.94 -10.89 11.05
C GLY A 107 -12.21 -9.69 10.13
N ASN A 108 -11.62 -9.71 8.93
CA ASN A 108 -11.77 -8.64 7.95
C ASN A 108 -13.20 -8.57 7.38
N CYS A 109 -13.87 -7.43 7.55
CA CYS A 109 -15.20 -7.10 7.05
C CYS A 109 -15.11 -5.84 6.18
N LEU A 110 -14.78 -6.01 4.91
CA LEU A 110 -14.34 -4.93 4.03
C LEU A 110 -15.27 -4.80 2.83
N GLY A 111 -15.48 -3.56 2.39
CA GLY A 111 -16.23 -3.22 1.19
C GLY A 111 -17.65 -3.81 1.19
N GLY A 112 -18.00 -4.56 0.14
CA GLY A 112 -19.25 -5.31 0.03
C GLY A 112 -19.61 -6.15 1.28
N GLY A 113 -18.62 -6.68 2.00
CA GLY A 113 -18.87 -7.36 3.28
C GLY A 113 -19.37 -6.42 4.37
N LEU A 114 -18.82 -5.20 4.46
CA LEU A 114 -19.36 -4.17 5.36
C LEU A 114 -20.74 -3.69 4.88
N GLU A 115 -20.94 -3.52 3.56
CA GLU A 115 -22.25 -3.14 2.99
C GLU A 115 -23.35 -4.15 3.31
N LEU A 116 -23.02 -5.45 3.33
CA LEU A 116 -23.90 -6.51 3.83
C LEU A 116 -24.28 -6.31 5.31
N THR A 117 -23.36 -5.83 6.15
CA THR A 117 -23.71 -5.55 7.56
C THR A 117 -24.57 -4.31 7.75
N LEU A 118 -24.56 -3.38 6.78
CA LEU A 118 -25.30 -2.13 6.88
C LEU A 118 -26.82 -2.33 6.72
N VAL A 119 -27.25 -3.44 6.10
CA VAL A 119 -28.68 -3.81 6.00
C VAL A 119 -29.19 -4.62 7.20
N ALA A 120 -28.30 -5.09 8.08
CA ALA A 120 -28.72 -5.81 9.29
C ALA A 120 -29.35 -4.88 10.32
N ASP A 121 -30.29 -5.38 11.12
CA ASP A 121 -30.83 -4.62 12.27
C ASP A 121 -29.77 -4.45 13.36
N TYR A 122 -28.97 -5.50 13.61
CA TYR A 122 -27.97 -5.54 14.68
C TYR A 122 -26.60 -6.01 14.18
N ARG A 123 -25.53 -5.32 14.58
CA ARG A 123 -24.14 -5.64 14.21
C ARG A 123 -23.30 -5.92 15.45
N MET A 124 -22.81 -7.15 15.55
CA MET A 124 -21.84 -7.59 16.54
C MET A 124 -20.48 -7.72 15.89
N ALA A 125 -19.41 -7.38 16.61
CA ALA A 125 -18.05 -7.65 16.15
C ALA A 125 -17.17 -8.22 17.28
N SER A 126 -16.17 -9.03 16.93
CA SER A 126 -15.29 -9.61 17.93
C SER A 126 -14.26 -8.60 18.47
N ASP A 127 -13.88 -8.69 19.75
CA ASP A 127 -12.75 -7.93 20.34
C ASP A 127 -11.42 -8.59 19.95
N SER A 128 -11.08 -8.50 18.67
CA SER A 128 -9.83 -9.04 18.13
C SER A 128 -9.11 -7.98 17.31
N ALA A 129 -7.77 -7.96 17.40
CA ALA A 129 -6.93 -7.12 16.57
C ALA A 129 -7.06 -7.45 15.07
N LYS A 130 -7.51 -8.67 14.74
CA LYS A 130 -7.77 -9.14 13.38
C LYS A 130 -9.14 -8.68 12.84
N THR A 131 -10.03 -8.20 13.70
CA THR A 131 -11.34 -7.70 13.28
C THR A 131 -11.25 -6.26 12.80
N LEU A 132 -11.40 -6.05 11.50
CA LEU A 132 -11.24 -4.76 10.84
C LEU A 132 -12.43 -4.50 9.92
N MET A 133 -12.98 -3.28 9.98
CA MET A 133 -14.16 -2.88 9.20
C MET A 133 -13.85 -1.62 8.37
N GLY A 134 -14.15 -1.63 7.07
CA GLY A 134 -13.89 -0.46 6.22
C GLY A 134 -14.49 -0.58 4.83
N LEU A 135 -14.46 0.53 4.08
CA LEU A 135 -14.86 0.63 2.68
C LEU A 135 -13.64 1.05 1.84
N PRO A 136 -12.76 0.10 1.46
CA PRO A 136 -11.49 0.38 0.78
C PRO A 136 -11.62 0.56 -0.74
N GLU A 137 -12.83 0.63 -1.31
CA GLU A 137 -13.09 0.69 -2.76
C GLU A 137 -12.31 1.79 -3.48
N VAL A 138 -12.09 2.94 -2.82
CA VAL A 138 -11.32 4.05 -3.40
C VAL A 138 -9.88 3.66 -3.75
N GLN A 139 -9.30 2.68 -3.04
CA GLN A 139 -7.95 2.16 -3.31
C GLN A 139 -7.88 1.37 -4.62
N LEU A 140 -9.03 0.89 -5.10
CA LEU A 140 -9.21 0.18 -6.37
C LEU A 140 -9.75 1.11 -7.46
N GLY A 141 -9.89 2.41 -7.20
CA GLY A 141 -10.52 3.34 -8.15
C GLY A 141 -12.03 3.18 -8.26
N LEU A 142 -12.69 2.66 -7.21
CA LEU A 142 -14.13 2.39 -7.20
C LEU A 142 -14.86 3.17 -6.09
N ILE A 143 -16.18 3.14 -6.10
CA ILE A 143 -17.04 3.60 -5.00
C ILE A 143 -17.67 2.40 -4.25
N PRO A 144 -18.04 2.55 -2.96
CA PRO A 144 -18.86 1.59 -2.25
C PRO A 144 -20.28 1.53 -2.82
N ALA A 145 -20.47 0.68 -3.82
CA ALA A 145 -21.60 0.76 -4.72
C ALA A 145 -22.80 -0.10 -4.31
N ALA A 146 -22.67 -1.07 -3.40
CA ALA A 146 -23.81 -1.87 -2.91
C ALA A 146 -24.61 -1.13 -1.81
N GLY A 147 -24.49 0.20 -1.77
CA GLY A 147 -25.21 1.11 -0.91
C GLY A 147 -24.43 1.63 0.29
N GLY A 148 -23.12 1.42 0.37
CA GLY A 148 -22.23 1.97 1.39
C GLY A 148 -22.22 3.50 1.38
N THR A 149 -22.14 4.11 0.20
CA THR A 149 -22.32 5.56 -0.04
C THR A 149 -23.65 6.10 0.48
N GLN A 150 -24.68 5.27 0.59
CA GLN A 150 -26.01 5.67 1.04
C GLN A 150 -26.26 5.35 2.51
N ARG A 151 -25.98 4.13 2.95
CA ARG A 151 -26.29 3.63 4.29
C ARG A 151 -25.30 4.12 5.34
N LEU A 152 -23.99 4.15 5.03
CA LEU A 152 -22.97 4.54 6.02
C LEU A 152 -23.10 6.00 6.48
N PRO A 153 -23.26 7.00 5.59
CA PRO A 153 -23.45 8.40 6.03
C PRO A 153 -24.70 8.61 6.87
N ARG A 154 -25.76 7.82 6.64
CA ARG A 154 -26.99 7.87 7.44
C ARG A 154 -26.81 7.20 8.81
N LEU A 155 -26.00 6.15 8.88
CA LEU A 155 -25.69 5.44 10.12
C LEU A 155 -24.80 6.28 11.05
N ILE A 156 -23.65 6.76 10.55
CA ILE A 156 -22.62 7.38 11.41
C ILE A 156 -22.51 8.90 11.25
N GLY A 157 -23.10 9.50 10.22
CA GLY A 157 -22.98 10.91 9.84
C GLY A 157 -22.07 11.09 8.61
N VAL A 158 -22.34 12.11 7.78
CA VAL A 158 -21.55 12.40 6.56
C VAL A 158 -20.11 12.76 6.93
N SER A 159 -19.95 13.57 7.97
CA SER A 159 -18.65 14.00 8.51
C SER A 159 -17.72 12.84 8.91
N GLU A 160 -18.27 11.74 9.43
CA GLU A 160 -17.50 10.54 9.82
C GLU A 160 -17.39 9.51 8.69
N ALA A 161 -18.42 9.40 7.84
CA ALA A 161 -18.47 8.42 6.76
C ALA A 161 -17.55 8.77 5.57
N LEU A 162 -17.53 10.05 5.15
CA LEU A 162 -16.72 10.47 4.02
C LEU A 162 -15.23 10.17 4.22
N PRO A 163 -14.59 10.52 5.36
CA PRO A 163 -13.18 10.18 5.57
C PRO A 163 -12.88 8.68 5.47
N LEU A 164 -13.81 7.81 5.89
CA LEU A 164 -13.62 6.36 5.80
C LEU A 164 -13.62 5.90 4.34
N MET A 165 -14.60 6.35 3.55
CA MET A 165 -14.72 5.99 2.12
C MET A 165 -13.62 6.63 1.26
N LEU A 166 -13.21 7.87 1.56
CA LEU A 166 -12.19 8.60 0.80
C LEU A 166 -10.75 8.15 1.08
N THR A 167 -10.51 7.51 2.24
CA THR A 167 -9.17 7.02 2.59
C THR A 167 -9.04 5.50 2.56
N GLY A 168 -10.16 4.78 2.49
CA GLY A 168 -10.21 3.33 2.62
C GLY A 168 -9.68 2.81 3.96
N LYS A 169 -9.66 3.64 5.01
CA LYS A 169 -9.09 3.26 6.31
C LYS A 169 -10.01 2.33 7.08
N ASN A 170 -9.40 1.30 7.65
CA ASN A 170 -10.08 0.33 8.51
C ASN A 170 -10.30 0.86 9.93
N LEU A 171 -11.42 0.46 10.50
CA LEU A 171 -11.82 0.68 11.88
C LEU A 171 -11.65 -0.60 12.70
N ARG A 172 -11.08 -0.43 13.89
CA ARG A 172 -11.06 -1.46 14.93
C ARG A 172 -12.38 -1.47 15.72
N PRO A 173 -12.77 -2.58 16.36
CA PRO A 173 -14.08 -2.77 16.98
C PRO A 173 -14.44 -1.66 17.97
N LYS A 174 -13.52 -1.26 18.85
CA LYS A 174 -13.75 -0.18 19.84
C LYS A 174 -14.13 1.15 19.19
N LYS A 175 -13.44 1.55 18.12
CA LYS A 175 -13.76 2.78 17.38
C LYS A 175 -15.06 2.62 16.58
N ALA A 176 -15.28 1.46 15.95
CA ALA A 176 -16.53 1.17 15.24
C ALA A 176 -17.75 1.26 16.17
N LYS A 177 -17.67 0.72 17.39
CA LYS A 177 -18.75 0.81 18.40
C LYS A 177 -19.01 2.24 18.84
N ARG A 178 -17.94 3.03 19.05
CA ARG A 178 -18.05 4.45 19.42
C ARG A 178 -18.74 5.28 18.33
N LEU A 179 -18.42 5.02 17.06
CA LEU A 179 -19.03 5.73 15.93
C LEU A 179 -20.49 5.29 15.67
N GLY A 180 -20.91 4.16 16.21
CA GLY A 180 -22.22 3.55 15.95
C GLY A 180 -22.25 2.70 14.67
N LEU A 181 -21.09 2.31 14.16
CA LEU A 181 -20.99 1.36 13.05
C LEU A 181 -21.39 -0.05 13.50
N ILE A 182 -21.01 -0.44 14.73
CA ILE A 182 -21.44 -1.68 15.37
C ILE A 182 -22.16 -1.39 16.68
N ASP A 183 -23.02 -2.32 17.10
CA ASP A 183 -23.85 -2.18 18.28
C ASP A 183 -23.18 -2.79 19.52
N GLU A 184 -22.52 -3.94 19.34
CA GLU A 184 -21.94 -4.76 20.41
C GLU A 184 -20.56 -5.30 20.04
N ILE A 185 -19.70 -5.45 21.07
CA ILE A 185 -18.40 -6.11 20.95
C ILE A 185 -18.47 -7.34 21.82
N VAL A 186 -18.07 -8.49 21.28
CA VAL A 186 -18.07 -9.78 21.97
C VAL A 186 -16.71 -10.47 21.85
N ILE A 187 -16.44 -11.47 22.67
CA ILE A 187 -15.26 -12.32 22.45
C ILE A 187 -15.48 -13.20 21.21
N PRO A 188 -14.43 -13.55 20.44
CA PRO A 188 -14.57 -14.44 19.28
C PRO A 188 -15.15 -15.81 19.65
N HIS A 189 -14.70 -16.37 20.78
CA HIS A 189 -15.14 -17.68 21.25
C HIS A 189 -16.62 -17.66 21.66
N GLY A 190 -17.42 -18.59 21.14
CA GLY A 190 -18.87 -18.66 21.42
C GLY A 190 -19.72 -17.61 20.70
N MET A 191 -19.14 -16.79 19.79
CA MET A 191 -19.84 -15.69 19.10
C MET A 191 -21.15 -16.13 18.43
N LYS A 192 -21.18 -17.30 17.78
CA LYS A 192 -22.38 -17.84 17.13
C LYS A 192 -23.55 -17.98 18.12
N ALA A 193 -23.33 -18.64 19.25
CA ALA A 193 -24.36 -18.82 20.28
C ALA A 193 -24.86 -17.48 20.83
N VAL A 194 -23.95 -16.53 21.08
CA VAL A 194 -24.33 -15.18 21.54
C VAL A 194 -25.16 -14.44 20.48
N ALA A 195 -24.78 -14.54 19.20
CA ALA A 195 -25.51 -13.92 18.10
C ALA A 195 -26.91 -14.52 17.91
N MET A 196 -27.06 -15.83 18.02
CA MET A 196 -28.35 -16.53 17.94
C MET A 196 -29.27 -16.16 19.10
N LYS A 197 -28.74 -16.15 20.33
CA LYS A 197 -29.47 -15.66 21.51
C LYS A 197 -29.91 -14.20 21.35
N LYS A 198 -29.03 -13.36 20.78
CA LYS A 198 -29.34 -11.96 20.50
C LYS A 198 -30.45 -11.82 19.47
N ALA A 199 -30.38 -12.58 18.38
CA ALA A 199 -31.39 -12.59 17.32
C ALA A 199 -32.77 -12.98 17.88
N LEU A 200 -32.84 -14.02 18.71
CA LEU A 200 -34.07 -14.43 19.39
C LEU A 200 -34.61 -13.33 20.32
N SER A 201 -33.75 -12.72 21.13
CA SER A 201 -34.19 -11.62 22.01
C SER A 201 -34.77 -10.42 21.26
N LEU A 202 -34.28 -10.18 20.03
CA LEU A 202 -34.79 -9.12 19.17
C LEU A 202 -36.11 -9.52 18.49
N SER A 203 -36.36 -10.81 18.24
CA SER A 203 -37.63 -11.26 17.65
C SER A 203 -38.79 -11.12 18.65
N ASP A 204 -38.49 -11.25 19.94
CA ASP A 204 -39.48 -11.13 21.02
C ASP A 204 -39.78 -9.66 21.40
N SER A 205 -38.95 -8.72 20.94
CA SER A 205 -39.05 -7.30 21.26
C SER A 205 -39.63 -6.49 20.09
N ALA A 206 -40.71 -5.73 20.29
CA ALA A 206 -41.20 -4.79 19.28
C ALA A 206 -40.08 -3.81 18.87
N LYS A 207 -39.64 -3.86 17.59
CA LYS A 207 -38.51 -3.12 17.01
C LYS A 207 -38.36 -1.68 17.55
N LYS A 208 -37.57 -1.50 18.62
CA LYS A 208 -37.09 -0.17 19.06
C LYS A 208 -35.58 -0.20 19.14
N ARG A 209 -34.94 0.40 18.13
CA ARG A 209 -33.51 0.69 18.14
C ARG A 209 -33.24 1.67 19.28
N GLN A 210 -32.57 1.23 20.34
CA GLN A 210 -32.18 2.13 21.44
C GLN A 210 -31.13 3.13 20.93
N GLU A 211 -31.50 4.40 20.82
CA GLU A 211 -30.56 5.47 20.53
C GLU A 211 -29.57 5.63 21.70
N LYS A 212 -28.28 5.35 21.46
CA LYS A 212 -27.23 5.63 22.45
C LYS A 212 -27.06 7.14 22.64
N LYS A 213 -27.11 7.58 23.90
CA LYS A 213 -26.84 8.98 24.30
C LYS A 213 -25.36 9.33 24.04
N ARG A 214 -25.07 10.03 22.94
CA ARG A 214 -23.75 10.66 22.72
C ARG A 214 -23.57 11.87 23.66
N PRO A 215 -22.33 12.24 24.03
CA PRO A 215 -22.05 13.49 24.75
C PRO A 215 -22.71 14.70 24.07
N LEU A 216 -23.23 15.65 24.85
CA LEU A 216 -24.04 16.77 24.36
C LEU A 216 -23.32 17.58 23.25
N LYS A 217 -22.02 17.83 23.43
CA LYS A 217 -21.17 18.58 22.48
C LYS A 217 -21.06 17.87 21.13
N GLU A 218 -20.85 16.55 21.12
CA GLU A 218 -20.79 15.75 19.88
C GLU A 218 -22.14 15.72 19.18
N ARG A 219 -23.23 15.65 19.95
CA ARG A 219 -24.59 15.66 19.40
C ARG A 219 -24.93 16.99 18.75
N LEU A 220 -24.52 18.11 19.35
CA LEU A 220 -24.71 19.46 18.81
C LEU A 220 -23.87 19.67 17.54
N MET A 221 -22.59 19.29 17.54
CA MET A 221 -21.72 19.41 16.36
C MET A 221 -22.21 18.55 15.20
N LYS A 222 -22.61 17.30 15.47
CA LYS A 222 -23.22 16.40 14.48
C LYS A 222 -24.52 16.98 13.93
N LYS A 223 -25.40 17.53 14.77
CA LYS A 223 -26.62 18.19 14.31
C LYS A 223 -26.33 19.42 13.44
N ALA A 224 -25.32 20.22 13.78
CA ALA A 224 -24.95 21.40 12.99
C ALA A 224 -24.38 21.02 11.60
N LEU A 225 -23.40 20.12 11.57
CA LEU A 225 -22.69 19.72 10.34
C LEU A 225 -23.50 18.75 9.48
N ASP A 226 -24.09 17.70 10.06
CA ASP A 226 -24.80 16.66 9.31
C ASP A 226 -26.32 16.89 9.26
N GLY A 227 -26.88 17.64 10.21
CA GLY A 227 -28.33 17.83 10.34
C GLY A 227 -28.91 18.94 9.46
N THR A 228 -28.10 19.89 8.98
CA THR A 228 -28.56 20.99 8.11
C THR A 228 -28.03 20.87 6.68
N ALA A 229 -28.78 21.39 5.70
CA ALA A 229 -28.33 21.41 4.31
C ALA A 229 -27.06 22.26 4.11
N ALA A 230 -26.98 23.40 4.80
CA ALA A 230 -25.82 24.29 4.76
C ALA A 230 -24.57 23.64 5.39
N GLY A 231 -24.71 23.00 6.55
CA GLY A 231 -23.61 22.28 7.20
C GLY A 231 -23.04 21.17 6.32
N ARG A 232 -23.92 20.36 5.69
CA ARG A 232 -23.49 19.32 4.75
C ARG A 232 -22.78 19.91 3.52
N GLY A 233 -23.28 21.04 3.00
CA GLY A 233 -22.63 21.76 1.89
C GLY A 233 -21.18 22.15 2.20
N LEU A 234 -20.91 22.63 3.41
CA LEU A 234 -19.55 22.95 3.86
C LEU A 234 -18.66 21.69 3.95
N VAL A 235 -19.18 20.59 4.51
CA VAL A 235 -18.45 19.32 4.59
C VAL A 235 -18.06 18.81 3.20
N PHE A 236 -18.99 18.84 2.23
CA PHE A 236 -18.71 18.42 0.86
C PHE A 236 -17.69 19.34 0.16
N SER A 237 -17.82 20.66 0.33
CA SER A 237 -16.86 21.62 -0.24
C SER A 237 -15.45 21.40 0.30
N GLN A 238 -15.32 21.23 1.62
CA GLN A 238 -14.04 20.94 2.26
C GLN A 238 -13.46 19.60 1.79
N ALA A 239 -14.28 18.56 1.70
CA ALA A 239 -13.86 17.25 1.19
C ALA A 239 -13.33 17.35 -0.25
N ARG A 240 -14.03 18.07 -1.14
CA ARG A 240 -13.56 18.29 -2.53
C ARG A 240 -12.24 19.04 -2.58
N SER A 241 -12.12 20.13 -1.83
CA SER A 241 -10.89 20.92 -1.76
C SER A 241 -9.71 20.06 -1.28
N GLN A 242 -9.92 19.24 -0.25
CA GLN A 242 -8.88 18.34 0.26
C GLN A 242 -8.51 17.25 -0.75
N VAL A 243 -9.49 16.61 -1.40
CA VAL A 243 -9.26 15.60 -2.44
C VAL A 243 -8.48 16.23 -3.61
N MET A 244 -8.89 17.39 -4.12
CA MET A 244 -8.18 18.09 -5.20
C MET A 244 -6.74 18.45 -4.79
N ALA A 245 -6.54 18.93 -3.56
CA ALA A 245 -5.21 19.27 -3.08
C ALA A 245 -4.27 18.06 -3.01
N GLN A 246 -4.79 16.90 -2.59
CA GLN A 246 -4.03 15.64 -2.41
C GLN A 246 -3.83 14.86 -3.71
N THR A 247 -4.84 14.82 -4.57
CA THR A 247 -4.90 13.93 -5.75
C THR A 247 -4.69 14.66 -7.07
N LYS A 248 -4.73 16.00 -7.06
CA LYS A 248 -4.73 16.86 -8.25
C LYS A 248 -5.86 16.54 -9.25
N GLY A 249 -6.93 15.87 -8.79
CA GLY A 249 -8.02 15.42 -9.66
C GLY A 249 -7.69 14.18 -10.49
N LEU A 250 -6.54 13.54 -10.27
CA LEU A 250 -6.10 12.39 -11.06
C LEU A 250 -6.86 11.10 -10.72
N TYR A 251 -7.54 11.05 -9.57
CA TYR A 251 -8.25 9.88 -9.04
C TYR A 251 -9.77 10.12 -9.04
N PRO A 252 -10.50 9.72 -10.11
CA PRO A 252 -11.91 10.06 -10.30
C PRO A 252 -12.82 9.49 -9.20
N ALA A 253 -12.52 8.30 -8.70
CA ALA A 253 -13.29 7.61 -7.67
C ALA A 253 -13.50 8.44 -6.39
N ALA A 254 -12.46 9.16 -5.94
CA ALA A 254 -12.55 9.99 -4.74
C ALA A 254 -13.57 11.13 -4.90
N LEU A 255 -13.61 11.77 -6.07
CA LEU A 255 -14.61 12.80 -6.37
C LEU A 255 -15.99 12.18 -6.58
N ALA A 256 -16.06 11.00 -7.21
CA ALA A 256 -17.29 10.26 -7.42
C ALA A 256 -17.97 9.87 -6.10
N ILE A 257 -17.20 9.43 -5.09
CA ILE A 257 -17.71 9.15 -3.73
C ILE A 257 -18.40 10.38 -3.15
N ILE A 258 -17.75 11.56 -3.20
CA ILE A 258 -18.32 12.80 -2.65
C ILE A 258 -19.64 13.13 -3.36
N SER A 259 -19.63 13.09 -4.70
CA SER A 259 -20.79 13.42 -5.52
C SER A 259 -21.94 12.44 -5.34
N SER A 260 -21.65 11.14 -5.21
CA SER A 260 -22.64 10.09 -4.93
C SER A 260 -23.34 10.31 -3.58
N VAL A 261 -22.57 10.55 -2.52
CA VAL A 261 -23.12 10.80 -1.17
C VAL A 261 -23.95 12.08 -1.18
N GLU A 262 -23.44 13.16 -1.78
CA GLU A 262 -24.16 14.43 -1.86
C GLU A 262 -25.47 14.31 -2.65
N PHE A 263 -25.43 13.59 -3.78
CA PHE A 263 -26.62 13.34 -4.60
C PHE A 263 -27.68 12.58 -3.80
N GLY A 264 -27.29 11.50 -3.11
CA GLY A 264 -28.19 10.73 -2.26
C GLY A 264 -28.75 11.54 -1.09
N CYS A 265 -27.97 12.44 -0.50
CA CYS A 265 -28.45 13.36 0.54
C CYS A 265 -29.48 14.37 0.02
N LYS A 266 -29.39 14.80 -1.25
CA LYS A 266 -30.29 15.79 -1.86
C LYS A 266 -31.53 15.17 -2.50
N ARG A 267 -31.40 13.98 -3.09
CA ARG A 267 -32.44 13.36 -3.94
C ARG A 267 -33.11 12.13 -3.30
N GLY A 268 -32.59 11.66 -2.16
CA GLY A 268 -33.11 10.48 -1.45
C GLY A 268 -32.29 9.21 -1.71
N VAL A 269 -32.46 8.20 -0.84
CA VAL A 269 -31.68 6.95 -0.85
C VAL A 269 -31.85 6.21 -2.17
N GLU A 270 -33.09 5.97 -2.60
CA GLU A 270 -33.38 5.15 -3.79
C GLU A 270 -32.75 5.73 -5.06
N LYS A 271 -32.86 7.05 -5.26
CA LYS A 271 -32.21 7.74 -6.38
C LYS A 271 -30.69 7.69 -6.26
N GLY A 272 -30.14 7.80 -5.04
CA GLY A 272 -28.72 7.62 -4.77
C GLY A 272 -28.22 6.23 -5.15
N LEU A 273 -28.90 5.17 -4.70
CA LEU A 273 -28.58 3.78 -5.03
C LEU A 273 -28.57 3.53 -6.55
N LYS A 274 -29.60 4.01 -7.27
CA LYS A 274 -29.66 3.91 -8.74
C LYS A 274 -28.54 4.67 -9.44
N ASN A 275 -28.16 5.83 -8.90
CA ASN A 275 -27.04 6.63 -9.41
C ASN A 275 -25.69 5.93 -9.19
N ASP A 276 -25.53 5.24 -8.06
CA ASP A 276 -24.29 4.52 -7.71
C ASP A 276 -24.02 3.33 -8.63
N ILE A 277 -25.07 2.64 -9.09
CA ILE A 277 -24.97 1.57 -10.11
C ILE A 277 -24.25 2.09 -11.36
N ARG A 278 -24.68 3.24 -11.88
CA ARG A 278 -24.09 3.85 -13.08
C ARG A 278 -22.65 4.31 -12.84
N ILE A 279 -22.41 5.05 -11.76
CA ILE A 279 -21.07 5.53 -11.40
C ILE A 279 -20.10 4.35 -11.23
N PHE A 280 -20.54 3.27 -10.57
CA PHE A 280 -19.73 2.10 -10.37
C PHE A 280 -19.37 1.42 -11.70
N ALA A 281 -20.34 1.26 -12.60
CA ALA A 281 -20.10 0.71 -13.93
C ALA A 281 -19.09 1.55 -14.72
N ASP A 282 -19.27 2.88 -14.75
CA ASP A 282 -18.33 3.80 -15.41
C ASP A 282 -16.91 3.68 -14.83
N LEU A 283 -16.78 3.61 -13.50
CA LEU A 283 -15.49 3.45 -12.83
C LEU A 283 -14.88 2.06 -13.00
N VAL A 284 -15.66 0.99 -13.17
CA VAL A 284 -15.08 -0.33 -13.47
C VAL A 284 -14.42 -0.32 -14.85
N MET A 285 -15.03 0.37 -15.83
CA MET A 285 -14.52 0.50 -17.20
C MET A 285 -13.42 1.56 -17.35
N ASP A 286 -13.23 2.43 -16.37
CA ASP A 286 -12.18 3.45 -16.37
C ASP A 286 -10.77 2.82 -16.29
N SER A 287 -9.87 3.28 -17.16
CA SER A 287 -8.52 2.73 -17.28
C SER A 287 -7.67 2.93 -16.01
N LYS A 288 -7.92 4.00 -15.24
CA LYS A 288 -7.19 4.26 -14.00
C LYS A 288 -7.63 3.32 -12.90
N SER A 289 -8.92 3.07 -12.80
CA SER A 289 -9.47 2.04 -11.92
C SER A 289 -8.95 0.65 -12.30
N HIS A 290 -8.93 0.32 -13.59
CA HIS A 290 -8.33 -0.92 -14.07
C HIS A 290 -6.86 -1.07 -13.64
N ALA A 291 -6.05 -0.01 -13.79
CA ALA A 291 -4.65 0.00 -13.37
C ALA A 291 -4.49 -0.26 -11.85
N LEU A 292 -5.33 0.37 -11.01
CA LEU A 292 -5.32 0.16 -9.56
C LEU A 292 -5.73 -1.27 -9.17
N ARG A 293 -6.74 -1.85 -9.84
CA ARG A 293 -7.17 -3.24 -9.63
C ARG A 293 -6.09 -4.23 -10.06
N SER A 294 -5.44 -3.99 -11.19
CA SER A 294 -4.29 -4.78 -11.67
C SER A 294 -3.13 -4.76 -10.66
N LEU A 295 -2.78 -3.58 -10.12
CA LEU A 295 -1.75 -3.47 -9.08
C LEU A 295 -2.13 -4.26 -7.83
N PHE A 296 -3.39 -4.19 -7.39
CA PHE A 296 -3.88 -4.95 -6.24
C PHE A 296 -3.79 -6.48 -6.45
N ALA A 297 -4.18 -6.97 -7.63
CA ALA A 297 -4.05 -8.37 -8.00
C ALA A 297 -2.57 -8.81 -7.99
N GLY A 298 -1.70 -8.04 -8.64
CA GLY A 298 -0.27 -8.30 -8.66
C GLY A 298 0.39 -8.30 -7.28
N MET A 299 0.01 -7.36 -6.39
CA MET A 299 0.46 -7.38 -5.00
C MET A 299 0.02 -8.64 -4.25
N THR A 300 -1.20 -9.12 -4.52
CA THR A 300 -1.74 -10.32 -3.88
C THR A 300 -1.00 -11.57 -4.33
N ASP A 301 -0.61 -11.61 -5.61
CA ASP A 301 0.19 -12.71 -6.16
C ASP A 301 1.63 -12.70 -5.62
N LEU A 302 2.25 -11.53 -5.49
CA LEU A 302 3.59 -11.39 -4.90
C LEU A 302 3.64 -11.61 -3.37
N LYS A 303 2.50 -11.86 -2.74
CA LYS A 303 2.40 -12.37 -1.37
C LYS A 303 2.32 -13.90 -1.30
N LYS A 304 2.55 -14.58 -2.42
CA LYS A 304 2.65 -16.04 -2.51
C LYS A 304 4.09 -16.40 -2.80
N ASN A 305 4.58 -17.45 -2.13
CA ASN A 305 5.88 -18.02 -2.41
C ASN A 305 5.71 -19.24 -3.33
N PRO A 306 6.07 -19.15 -4.63
CA PRO A 306 5.93 -20.28 -5.54
C PRO A 306 6.80 -21.48 -5.15
N ASN A 307 7.89 -21.24 -4.41
CA ASN A 307 8.84 -22.25 -3.97
C ASN A 307 8.78 -22.51 -2.46
N GLN A 308 7.61 -22.30 -1.83
CA GLN A 308 7.44 -22.39 -0.37
C GLN A 308 7.94 -23.71 0.24
N LYS A 309 7.83 -24.83 -0.49
CA LYS A 309 8.30 -26.16 -0.02
C LYS A 309 9.82 -26.21 0.21
N SER A 310 10.58 -25.35 -0.47
CA SER A 310 12.04 -25.25 -0.33
C SER A 310 12.45 -24.22 0.73
N ALA A 311 11.51 -23.42 1.25
CA ALA A 311 11.80 -22.41 2.26
C ALA A 311 12.02 -23.06 3.63
N ARG A 312 13.06 -22.61 4.35
CA ARG A 312 13.37 -23.06 5.72
C ARG A 312 12.83 -22.05 6.74
N PRO A 313 12.33 -22.48 7.91
CA PRO A 313 11.90 -21.56 8.97
C PRO A 313 13.06 -20.70 9.51
N VAL A 314 12.80 -19.41 9.74
CA VAL A 314 13.76 -18.47 10.36
C VAL A 314 13.33 -18.19 11.81
N GLY A 315 13.74 -19.07 12.73
CA GLY A 315 13.47 -18.90 14.17
C GLY A 315 14.36 -17.84 14.82
N LYS A 316 15.65 -17.84 14.48
CA LYS A 316 16.65 -16.88 14.98
C LYS A 316 17.17 -16.01 13.84
N LEU A 317 17.01 -14.69 14.00
CA LEU A 317 17.48 -13.64 13.08
C LEU A 317 18.62 -12.87 13.74
N ALA A 318 19.62 -12.46 12.96
CA ALA A 318 20.54 -11.40 13.38
C ALA A 318 20.43 -10.19 12.43
N VAL A 319 20.42 -8.99 12.98
CA VAL A 319 20.47 -7.73 12.24
C VAL A 319 21.78 -7.04 12.58
N VAL A 320 22.65 -6.85 11.58
CA VAL A 320 23.96 -6.23 11.75
C VAL A 320 23.90 -4.77 11.29
N GLY A 321 24.06 -3.84 12.23
CA GLY A 321 23.82 -2.41 12.09
C GLY A 321 22.42 -2.05 12.61
N CYS A 322 22.36 -1.38 13.75
CA CYS A 322 21.12 -1.07 14.50
C CYS A 322 20.59 0.35 14.26
N GLY A 323 21.07 1.02 13.21
CA GLY A 323 20.57 2.31 12.75
C GLY A 323 19.15 2.26 12.18
N LEU A 324 18.77 3.28 11.40
CA LEU A 324 17.40 3.48 10.90
C LEU A 324 16.81 2.24 10.20
N MET A 325 17.61 1.60 9.34
CA MET A 325 17.19 0.41 8.60
C MET A 325 17.14 -0.82 9.51
N GLY A 326 18.18 -1.05 10.31
CA GLY A 326 18.29 -2.21 11.18
C GLY A 326 17.16 -2.34 12.19
N HIS A 327 16.88 -1.28 12.96
CA HIS A 327 15.75 -1.32 13.90
C HIS A 327 14.40 -1.44 13.16
N GLY A 328 14.31 -0.93 11.94
CA GLY A 328 13.14 -1.10 11.07
C GLY A 328 12.91 -2.56 10.68
N ILE A 329 13.96 -3.25 10.26
CA ILE A 329 13.97 -4.68 9.90
C ILE A 329 13.62 -5.54 11.12
N ALA A 330 14.24 -5.26 12.28
CA ALA A 330 13.93 -5.94 13.53
C ALA A 330 12.46 -5.74 13.94
N SER A 331 11.93 -4.52 13.79
CA SER A 331 10.54 -4.21 14.14
C SER A 331 9.52 -5.01 13.33
N VAL A 332 9.73 -5.19 12.02
CA VAL A 332 8.83 -6.01 11.18
C VAL A 332 9.06 -7.51 11.38
N SER A 333 10.17 -7.92 11.98
CA SER A 333 10.52 -9.33 12.23
C SER A 333 10.08 -9.84 13.62
N ALA A 334 9.85 -8.95 14.58
CA ALA A 334 9.60 -9.29 15.99
C ALA A 334 8.38 -10.22 16.22
N ALA A 335 7.42 -10.22 15.30
CA ALA A 335 6.26 -11.12 15.37
C ALA A 335 6.51 -12.52 14.80
N HIS A 336 7.63 -12.74 14.10
CA HIS A 336 7.88 -13.92 13.26
C HIS A 336 9.13 -14.71 13.66
N CYS A 337 10.03 -14.12 14.44
CA CYS A 337 11.20 -14.79 15.00
C CYS A 337 11.01 -15.05 16.49
N ASP A 338 11.72 -16.05 17.03
CA ASP A 338 11.81 -16.36 18.45
C ASP A 338 12.94 -15.58 19.12
N THR A 339 13.98 -15.24 18.37
CA THR A 339 15.12 -14.43 18.84
C THR A 339 15.60 -13.53 17.72
N ILE A 340 15.89 -12.26 18.06
CA ILE A 340 16.49 -11.29 17.15
C ILE A 340 17.72 -10.71 17.81
N LEU A 341 18.89 -11.05 17.28
CA LEU A 341 20.15 -10.43 17.67
C LEU A 341 20.27 -9.06 17.00
N MET A 342 20.52 -8.04 17.79
CA MET A 342 20.70 -6.66 17.37
C MET A 342 22.18 -6.32 17.53
N LYS A 343 22.97 -6.55 16.48
CA LYS A 343 24.43 -6.38 16.52
C LYS A 343 24.84 -5.01 16.02
N ASP A 344 25.65 -4.28 16.79
CA ASP A 344 26.27 -3.03 16.36
C ASP A 344 27.75 -2.97 16.81
N VAL A 345 28.43 -1.85 16.64
CA VAL A 345 29.83 -1.65 17.07
C VAL A 345 29.98 -1.53 18.59
N SER A 346 28.86 -1.33 19.31
CA SER A 346 28.80 -1.20 20.77
C SER A 346 27.41 -1.61 21.27
N LEU A 347 27.34 -2.06 22.52
CA LEU A 347 26.06 -2.41 23.17
C LEU A 347 25.14 -1.18 23.29
N GLU A 348 25.69 0.01 23.44
CA GLU A 348 24.93 1.27 23.49
C GLU A 348 24.20 1.54 22.16
N ALA A 349 24.88 1.35 21.03
CA ALA A 349 24.28 1.52 19.71
C ALA A 349 23.21 0.45 19.43
N ALA A 350 23.47 -0.80 19.81
CA ALA A 350 22.49 -1.88 19.74
C ALA A 350 21.24 -1.57 20.60
N ALA A 351 21.45 -1.14 21.85
CA ALA A 351 20.38 -0.78 22.78
C ALA A 351 19.55 0.43 22.27
N ALA A 352 20.19 1.40 21.61
CA ALA A 352 19.50 2.51 20.97
C ALA A 352 18.53 2.04 19.87
N GLY A 353 18.97 1.10 19.02
CA GLY A 353 18.10 0.46 18.03
C GLY A 353 16.92 -0.29 18.65
N ILE A 354 17.17 -1.10 19.69
CA ILE A 354 16.12 -1.82 20.45
C ILE A 354 15.10 -0.84 21.04
N LYS A 355 15.54 0.30 21.55
CA LYS A 355 14.66 1.35 22.10
C LYS A 355 13.70 1.90 21.05
N GLU A 356 14.15 2.09 19.81
CA GLU A 356 13.26 2.51 18.71
C GLU A 356 12.22 1.44 18.36
N VAL A 357 12.61 0.16 18.37
CA VAL A 357 11.65 -0.96 18.20
C VAL A 357 10.60 -0.92 19.31
N GLY A 358 11.03 -0.77 20.57
CA GLY A 358 10.14 -0.66 21.74
C GLY A 358 9.14 0.48 21.64
N ARG A 359 9.56 1.66 21.14
CA ARG A 359 8.65 2.79 20.88
C ARG A 359 7.59 2.45 19.83
N GLY A 360 7.99 1.75 18.76
CA GLY A 360 7.07 1.26 17.73
C GLY A 360 6.01 0.31 18.29
N LEU A 361 6.44 -0.70 19.06
CA LEU A 361 5.55 -1.66 19.71
C LEU A 361 4.61 -0.98 20.71
N ALA A 362 5.09 -0.02 21.51
CA ALA A 362 4.25 0.76 22.43
C ALA A 362 3.17 1.56 21.69
N LYS A 363 3.48 2.13 20.53
CA LYS A 363 2.50 2.84 19.69
C LYS A 363 1.44 1.87 19.13
N GLN A 364 1.85 0.68 18.69
CA GLN A 364 0.93 -0.36 18.24
C GLN A 364 -0.02 -0.79 19.36
N ALA A 365 0.50 -1.04 20.57
CA ALA A 365 -0.30 -1.38 21.74
C ALA A 365 -1.31 -0.27 22.10
N LYS A 366 -0.85 0.98 22.15
CA LYS A 366 -1.72 2.15 22.41
C LYS A 366 -2.84 2.30 21.38
N SER A 367 -2.59 1.93 20.12
CA SER A 367 -3.59 1.97 19.05
C SER A 367 -4.54 0.77 19.02
N GLY A 368 -4.28 -0.26 19.84
CA GLY A 368 -5.00 -1.54 19.84
C GLY A 368 -4.65 -2.44 18.65
N ALA A 369 -3.49 -2.24 18.03
CA ALA A 369 -2.99 -3.10 16.96
C ALA A 369 -2.39 -4.41 17.47
N ILE A 370 -1.86 -4.37 18.68
CA ILE A 370 -1.44 -5.51 19.48
C ILE A 370 -1.88 -5.27 20.93
N THR A 371 -1.89 -6.31 21.74
CA THR A 371 -2.10 -6.24 23.18
C THR A 371 -0.82 -5.79 23.89
N ALA A 372 -0.93 -5.39 25.16
CA ALA A 372 0.23 -5.08 26.00
C ALA A 372 1.12 -6.33 26.21
N PHE A 373 0.51 -7.51 26.36
CA PHE A 373 1.24 -8.77 26.47
C PHE A 373 2.03 -9.10 25.20
N GLU A 374 1.41 -8.98 24.01
CA GLU A 374 2.11 -9.18 22.73
C GLU A 374 3.27 -8.17 22.53
N ARG A 375 3.12 -6.93 23.01
CA ARG A 375 4.20 -5.94 23.00
C ARG A 375 5.39 -6.44 23.81
N ASP A 376 5.16 -6.91 25.04
CA ASP A 376 6.23 -7.32 25.95
C ASP A 376 6.92 -8.60 25.47
N VAL A 377 6.15 -9.57 24.96
CA VAL A 377 6.69 -10.78 24.32
C VAL A 377 7.58 -10.42 23.12
N ARG A 378 7.12 -9.53 22.23
CA ARG A 378 7.92 -9.12 21.06
C ARG A 378 9.17 -8.35 21.44
N TYR A 379 9.10 -7.52 22.47
CA TYR A 379 10.23 -6.75 22.97
C TYR A 379 11.29 -7.66 23.61
N GLY A 380 10.87 -8.65 24.40
CA GLY A 380 11.77 -9.60 25.07
C GLY A 380 12.55 -10.53 24.14
N LYS A 381 12.21 -10.57 22.85
CA LYS A 381 12.94 -11.34 21.82
C LYS A 381 14.17 -10.62 21.28
N LEU A 382 14.33 -9.32 21.56
CA LEU A 382 15.42 -8.49 21.05
C LEU A 382 16.62 -8.58 22.00
N LEU A 383 17.77 -9.04 21.50
CA LEU A 383 18.99 -9.18 22.28
C LEU A 383 20.08 -8.26 21.72
N PRO A 384 20.64 -7.32 22.50
CA PRO A 384 21.75 -6.49 22.03
C PRO A 384 23.04 -7.31 21.97
N CYS A 385 23.85 -7.07 20.93
CA CYS A 385 25.17 -7.67 20.76
C CYS A 385 26.15 -6.62 20.22
N ASP A 386 27.41 -6.72 20.61
CA ASP A 386 28.54 -5.97 20.03
C ASP A 386 29.57 -6.89 19.36
N ASP A 387 29.51 -8.20 19.63
CA ASP A 387 30.29 -9.26 18.98
C ASP A 387 29.41 -10.32 18.27
N TYR A 388 30.06 -11.39 17.79
CA TYR A 388 29.43 -12.49 17.07
C TYR A 388 29.27 -13.77 17.92
N SER A 389 29.55 -13.74 19.23
CA SER A 389 29.56 -14.93 20.11
C SER A 389 28.21 -15.64 20.17
N LEU A 390 27.12 -14.91 19.98
CA LEU A 390 25.75 -15.45 20.02
C LEU A 390 25.23 -15.88 18.64
N PHE A 391 26.03 -15.86 17.58
CA PHE A 391 25.55 -16.07 16.20
C PHE A 391 25.31 -17.54 15.81
N SER A 392 25.75 -18.52 16.62
CA SER A 392 25.46 -19.93 16.33
C SER A 392 23.95 -20.20 16.18
N HIS A 393 23.59 -21.13 15.29
CA HIS A 393 22.19 -21.47 14.96
C HIS A 393 21.32 -20.31 14.46
N THR A 394 21.92 -19.22 13.97
CA THR A 394 21.17 -18.13 13.32
C THR A 394 20.76 -18.56 11.92
N GLY A 395 19.46 -18.57 11.63
CA GLY A 395 18.97 -19.00 10.30
C GLY A 395 19.17 -17.95 9.21
N LEU A 396 19.09 -16.67 9.58
CA LEU A 396 19.23 -15.53 8.67
C LEU A 396 19.98 -14.38 9.36
N VAL A 397 20.97 -13.83 8.68
CA VAL A 397 21.63 -12.58 9.02
C VAL A 397 21.25 -11.52 7.99
N VAL A 398 20.77 -10.36 8.44
CA VAL A 398 20.52 -9.21 7.56
C VAL A 398 21.51 -8.09 7.90
N GLU A 399 22.40 -7.79 6.97
CA GLU A 399 23.39 -6.73 7.06
C GLU A 399 22.78 -5.40 6.60
N ALA A 400 22.83 -4.37 7.47
CA ALA A 400 22.28 -3.04 7.27
C ALA A 400 23.25 -1.92 7.74
N VAL A 401 24.53 -2.07 7.40
CA VAL A 401 25.60 -1.10 7.67
C VAL A 401 25.84 -0.16 6.48
N PHE A 402 26.83 0.72 6.61
CA PHE A 402 27.21 1.69 5.59
C PHE A 402 27.54 1.05 4.24
N GLU A 403 27.38 1.84 3.18
CA GLU A 403 27.57 1.42 1.78
C GLU A 403 29.06 1.38 1.40
N ASP A 404 29.82 0.52 2.09
CA ASP A 404 31.24 0.27 1.86
C ASP A 404 31.49 -1.21 1.58
N ILE A 405 32.11 -1.51 0.43
CA ILE A 405 32.33 -2.88 -0.03
C ILE A 405 33.31 -3.65 0.86
N GLY A 406 34.32 -2.97 1.42
CA GLY A 406 35.32 -3.59 2.30
C GLY A 406 34.69 -4.02 3.63
N LEU A 407 33.92 -3.13 4.23
CA LEU A 407 33.17 -3.36 5.46
C LEU A 407 32.16 -4.50 5.29
N LYS A 408 31.37 -4.49 4.20
CA LYS A 408 30.37 -5.55 3.95
C LYS A 408 31.01 -6.92 3.76
N ARG A 409 32.14 -7.00 3.04
CA ARG A 409 32.91 -8.25 2.89
C ARG A 409 33.50 -8.74 4.21
N LYS A 410 34.03 -7.82 5.03
CA LYS A 410 34.54 -8.14 6.37
C LYS A 410 33.44 -8.74 7.25
N ILE A 411 32.27 -8.09 7.29
CA ILE A 411 31.11 -8.57 8.06
C ILE A 411 30.64 -9.94 7.55
N LEU A 412 30.59 -10.15 6.23
CA LEU A 412 30.25 -11.46 5.66
C LEU A 412 31.22 -12.55 6.13
N ALA A 413 32.53 -12.29 6.10
CA ALA A 413 33.53 -13.25 6.58
C ALA A 413 33.37 -13.56 8.09
N GLU A 414 33.19 -12.53 8.92
CA GLU A 414 32.95 -12.69 10.37
C GLU A 414 31.67 -13.49 10.66
N VAL A 415 30.60 -13.25 9.89
CA VAL A 415 29.37 -14.04 9.95
C VAL A 415 29.63 -15.48 9.52
N GLU A 416 30.45 -15.70 8.49
CA GLU A 416 30.75 -17.06 8.05
C GLU A 416 31.51 -17.87 9.10
N ASP A 417 32.38 -17.21 9.88
CA ASP A 417 33.15 -17.85 10.94
C ASP A 417 32.30 -18.14 12.19
N ALA A 418 31.30 -17.31 12.48
CA ALA A 418 30.48 -17.43 13.69
C ALA A 418 29.17 -18.23 13.52
N CYS A 419 28.74 -18.47 12.27
CA CYS A 419 27.47 -19.11 11.95
C CYS A 419 27.61 -20.51 11.33
N ASP A 420 26.53 -21.28 11.41
CA ASP A 420 26.39 -22.61 10.82
C ASP A 420 26.47 -22.56 9.27
N GLU A 421 26.80 -23.69 8.64
CA GLU A 421 26.93 -23.80 7.17
C GLU A 421 25.66 -23.49 6.37
N ASN A 422 24.51 -23.54 7.02
CA ASN A 422 23.21 -23.27 6.42
C ASN A 422 22.67 -21.86 6.70
N THR A 423 23.46 -20.99 7.33
CA THR A 423 23.03 -19.61 7.60
C THR A 423 23.00 -18.79 6.33
N ILE A 424 21.87 -18.11 6.09
CA ILE A 424 21.71 -17.17 4.99
C ILE A 424 22.33 -15.83 5.39
N PHE A 425 23.15 -15.26 4.51
CA PHE A 425 23.59 -13.87 4.63
C PHE A 425 22.84 -13.01 3.61
N ALA A 426 22.05 -12.05 4.10
CA ALA A 426 21.31 -11.10 3.30
C ALA A 426 21.87 -9.69 3.45
N SER A 427 22.25 -9.02 2.36
CA SER A 427 22.64 -7.60 2.42
C SER A 427 21.46 -6.69 2.07
N ASN A 428 21.26 -5.63 2.87
CA ASN A 428 20.31 -4.53 2.62
C ASN A 428 20.96 -3.37 1.83
N THR A 429 22.03 -3.62 1.09
CA THR A 429 22.63 -2.65 0.15
C THR A 429 21.59 -2.16 -0.87
N SER A 430 21.76 -0.94 -1.38
CA SER A 430 20.86 -0.34 -2.38
C SER A 430 21.51 -0.18 -3.76
N ALA A 431 22.84 -0.23 -3.84
CA ALA A 431 23.57 0.03 -5.08
C ALA A 431 24.69 -0.99 -5.40
N LEU A 432 25.29 -1.62 -4.39
CA LEU A 432 26.41 -2.53 -4.60
C LEU A 432 25.89 -3.89 -5.09
N PRO A 433 26.42 -4.44 -6.19
CA PRO A 433 26.08 -5.79 -6.63
C PRO A 433 26.35 -6.83 -5.54
N ILE A 434 25.41 -7.75 -5.33
CA ILE A 434 25.50 -8.82 -4.34
C ILE A 434 26.66 -9.77 -4.68
N SER A 435 26.91 -10.02 -5.96
CA SER A 435 28.07 -10.77 -6.44
C SER A 435 29.40 -10.13 -6.04
N HIS A 436 29.47 -8.80 -5.99
CA HIS A 436 30.66 -8.10 -5.50
C HIS A 436 30.82 -8.27 -4.00
N ILE A 437 29.74 -8.25 -3.21
CA ILE A 437 29.79 -8.51 -1.77
C ILE A 437 30.19 -9.97 -1.50
N ALA A 438 29.65 -10.92 -2.26
CA ALA A 438 29.93 -12.35 -2.14
C ALA A 438 31.33 -12.76 -2.65
N LYS A 439 32.12 -11.84 -3.21
CA LYS A 439 33.44 -12.17 -3.76
C LYS A 439 34.39 -12.62 -2.64
N GLY A 440 34.85 -13.86 -2.72
CA GLY A 440 35.81 -14.45 -1.78
C GLY A 440 35.20 -15.05 -0.51
N CYS A 441 33.87 -15.06 -0.36
CA CYS A 441 33.20 -15.77 0.74
C CYS A 441 33.24 -17.29 0.54
N LYS A 442 33.12 -18.05 1.64
CA LYS A 442 33.18 -19.51 1.67
C LYS A 442 31.94 -20.16 1.07
N ARG A 443 30.76 -19.54 1.25
CA ARG A 443 29.44 -20.10 0.92
C ARG A 443 28.60 -19.10 0.11
N PRO A 444 29.03 -18.73 -1.11
CA PRO A 444 28.34 -17.75 -1.94
C PRO A 444 26.90 -18.15 -2.31
N GLU A 445 26.58 -19.44 -2.28
CA GLU A 445 25.23 -19.96 -2.48
C GLU A 445 24.23 -19.53 -1.39
N ASN A 446 24.73 -19.15 -0.21
CA ASN A 446 23.93 -18.65 0.91
C ASN A 446 23.81 -17.12 0.94
N VAL A 447 24.41 -16.43 -0.03
CA VAL A 447 24.42 -14.97 -0.10
C VAL A 447 23.29 -14.47 -1.01
N ILE A 448 22.51 -13.52 -0.50
CA ILE A 448 21.37 -12.91 -1.20
C ILE A 448 21.26 -11.42 -0.89
N GLY A 449 20.58 -10.65 -1.73
CA GLY A 449 20.16 -9.29 -1.38
C GLY A 449 18.74 -9.28 -0.82
N MET A 450 18.53 -8.51 0.25
CA MET A 450 17.21 -8.19 0.80
C MET A 450 17.13 -6.68 0.99
N HIS A 451 16.84 -5.97 -0.11
CA HIS A 451 16.80 -4.51 -0.14
C HIS A 451 15.44 -3.99 0.36
N TYR A 452 15.42 -3.54 1.62
CA TYR A 452 14.29 -2.89 2.25
C TYR A 452 14.27 -1.38 1.94
N PHE A 453 13.07 -0.82 1.88
CA PHE A 453 12.85 0.60 1.62
C PHE A 453 12.57 1.37 2.91
N SER A 454 13.17 2.55 3.06
CA SER A 454 12.99 3.39 4.24
C SER A 454 11.73 4.25 4.17
N PRO A 455 10.96 4.40 5.27
CA PRO A 455 11.07 3.68 6.53
C PRO A 455 10.52 2.25 6.45
N VAL A 456 11.28 1.26 6.94
CA VAL A 456 10.96 -0.17 6.78
C VAL A 456 9.56 -0.55 7.24
N PRO A 457 9.02 -0.12 8.40
CA PRO A 457 7.67 -0.54 8.82
C PRO A 457 6.53 0.06 7.98
N LYS A 458 6.80 1.04 7.11
CA LYS A 458 5.79 1.73 6.29
C LYS A 458 5.85 1.34 4.83
N MET A 459 7.05 1.12 4.30
CA MET A 459 7.23 0.80 2.89
C MET A 459 6.84 -0.67 2.65
N PRO A 460 5.94 -0.96 1.70
CA PRO A 460 5.45 -2.31 1.49
C PRO A 460 6.42 -3.16 0.67
N LEU A 461 7.28 -2.57 -0.16
CA LEU A 461 8.18 -3.30 -1.04
C LEU A 461 9.39 -3.89 -0.29
N LEU A 462 9.82 -5.07 -0.75
CA LEU A 462 11.12 -5.68 -0.49
C LEU A 462 11.65 -6.21 -1.82
N GLU A 463 12.83 -5.78 -2.22
CA GLU A 463 13.51 -6.27 -3.44
C GLU A 463 14.48 -7.38 -3.05
N ILE A 464 14.23 -8.59 -3.54
CA ILE A 464 15.06 -9.78 -3.31
C ILE A 464 16.00 -9.95 -4.50
N ILE A 465 17.30 -9.91 -4.26
CA ILE A 465 18.32 -9.92 -5.31
C ILE A 465 19.04 -11.25 -5.32
N THR A 466 19.01 -11.94 -6.47
CA THR A 466 19.67 -13.23 -6.65
C THR A 466 20.88 -13.11 -7.58
N THR A 467 21.98 -13.73 -7.18
CA THR A 467 23.13 -13.96 -8.06
C THR A 467 22.96 -15.30 -8.79
N ASP A 468 23.85 -15.60 -9.74
CA ASP A 468 23.87 -16.91 -10.39
C ASP A 468 24.26 -18.07 -9.46
N ARG A 469 24.87 -17.76 -8.30
CA ARG A 469 25.24 -18.76 -7.31
C ARG A 469 24.23 -18.94 -6.19
N THR A 470 23.36 -17.95 -5.95
CA THR A 470 22.37 -17.99 -4.86
C THR A 470 21.48 -19.24 -5.00
N ALA A 471 21.48 -20.09 -3.97
CA ALA A 471 20.73 -21.34 -4.00
C ALA A 471 19.21 -21.09 -3.97
N LYS A 472 18.45 -21.98 -4.60
CA LYS A 472 16.98 -21.86 -4.69
C LYS A 472 16.26 -21.93 -3.35
N TRP A 473 16.78 -22.69 -2.38
CA TRP A 473 16.21 -22.72 -1.03
C TRP A 473 16.45 -21.40 -0.27
N VAL A 474 17.52 -20.68 -0.58
CA VAL A 474 17.85 -19.36 0.00
C VAL A 474 16.90 -18.29 -0.53
N GLU A 475 16.71 -18.25 -1.85
CA GLU A 475 15.70 -17.41 -2.52
C GLU A 475 14.30 -17.68 -1.94
N ALA A 476 13.90 -18.95 -1.85
CA ALA A 476 12.61 -19.34 -1.29
C ALA A 476 12.46 -18.93 0.18
N THR A 477 13.52 -19.03 0.99
CA THR A 477 13.50 -18.66 2.41
C THR A 477 13.40 -17.15 2.60
N ALA A 478 14.17 -16.37 1.85
CA ALA A 478 14.13 -14.91 1.91
C ALA A 478 12.77 -14.37 1.45
N LEU A 479 12.20 -14.95 0.40
CA LEU A 479 10.86 -14.61 -0.09
C LEU A 479 9.78 -14.93 0.95
N GLU A 480 9.79 -16.14 1.54
CA GLU A 480 8.86 -16.51 2.61
C GLU A 480 8.96 -15.57 3.80
N PHE A 481 10.19 -15.22 4.20
CA PHE A 481 10.44 -14.35 5.34
C PHE A 481 9.92 -12.93 5.08
N GLY A 482 10.20 -12.36 3.91
CA GLY A 482 9.67 -11.07 3.48
C GLY A 482 8.14 -11.04 3.45
N ILE A 483 7.50 -12.07 2.90
CA ILE A 483 6.04 -12.21 2.87
C ILE A 483 5.47 -12.27 4.29
N LYS A 484 6.09 -13.04 5.19
CA LYS A 484 5.68 -13.12 6.61
C LYS A 484 5.75 -11.77 7.32
N GLN A 485 6.79 -10.97 7.06
CA GLN A 485 6.90 -9.59 7.54
C GLN A 485 5.82 -8.64 6.98
N GLY A 486 4.97 -9.11 6.07
CA GLY A 486 3.92 -8.33 5.41
C GLY A 486 4.39 -7.52 4.21
N LYS A 487 5.58 -7.83 3.67
CA LYS A 487 6.13 -7.18 2.47
C LYS A 487 5.55 -7.76 1.19
N THR A 488 5.48 -6.92 0.16
CA THR A 488 5.33 -7.33 -1.22
C THR A 488 6.73 -7.52 -1.78
N CYS A 489 7.07 -8.74 -2.16
CA CYS A 489 8.44 -9.08 -2.56
C CYS A 489 8.53 -9.20 -4.07
N ILE A 490 9.49 -8.51 -4.69
CA ILE A 490 9.89 -8.72 -6.09
C ILE A 490 11.23 -9.45 -6.10
N VAL A 491 11.43 -10.36 -7.06
CA VAL A 491 12.72 -11.04 -7.25
C VAL A 491 13.38 -10.50 -8.50
N VAL A 492 14.62 -10.04 -8.35
CA VAL A 492 15.42 -9.46 -9.42
C VAL A 492 16.79 -10.14 -9.51
N LYS A 493 17.42 -10.08 -10.68
CA LYS A 493 18.81 -10.49 -10.84
C LYS A 493 19.76 -9.41 -10.35
N ASP A 494 20.93 -9.87 -9.93
CA ASP A 494 22.00 -9.00 -9.48
C ASP A 494 22.52 -8.10 -10.61
N GLY A 495 22.86 -6.87 -10.25
CA GLY A 495 23.35 -5.84 -11.14
C GLY A 495 23.49 -4.51 -10.41
N PRO A 496 24.29 -3.55 -10.93
CA PRO A 496 24.46 -2.26 -10.28
C PRO A 496 23.10 -1.54 -10.08
N GLY A 497 22.73 -1.29 -8.83
CA GLY A 497 21.46 -0.64 -8.48
C GLY A 497 20.21 -1.51 -8.67
N PHE A 498 20.39 -2.80 -8.97
CA PHE A 498 19.32 -3.78 -9.13
C PHE A 498 18.25 -3.33 -10.14
N TYR A 499 16.97 -3.38 -9.78
CA TYR A 499 15.91 -2.75 -10.55
C TYR A 499 15.60 -1.35 -10.02
N THR A 500 15.27 -1.23 -8.74
CA THR A 500 14.64 0.00 -8.24
C THR A 500 15.57 1.21 -8.24
N THR A 501 16.76 1.09 -7.66
CA THR A 501 17.75 2.17 -7.62
C THR A 501 18.21 2.53 -9.04
N ARG A 502 18.41 1.52 -9.89
CA ARG A 502 18.81 1.67 -11.29
C ARG A 502 17.85 2.55 -12.10
N ILE A 503 16.53 2.34 -11.99
CA ILE A 503 15.55 3.15 -12.75
C ILE A 503 15.30 4.54 -12.13
N LEU A 504 15.58 4.72 -10.83
CA LEU A 504 15.44 6.02 -10.17
C LEU A 504 16.51 7.02 -10.62
N ILE A 505 17.74 6.54 -10.82
CA ILE A 505 18.90 7.39 -11.11
C ILE A 505 18.72 8.26 -12.37
N PRO A 506 18.27 7.73 -13.53
CA PRO A 506 17.99 8.55 -14.71
C PRO A 506 17.03 9.71 -14.44
N LEU A 507 15.97 9.48 -13.66
CA LEU A 507 14.99 10.50 -13.30
C LEU A 507 15.61 11.59 -12.42
N LEU A 508 16.40 11.21 -11.41
CA LEU A 508 17.07 12.21 -10.56
C LEU A 508 18.15 12.98 -11.32
N ASN A 509 18.93 12.29 -12.16
CA ASN A 509 19.93 12.92 -13.01
C ASN A 509 19.29 13.92 -13.99
N GLU A 510 18.13 13.60 -14.54
CA GLU A 510 17.41 14.53 -15.41
C GLU A 510 16.81 15.72 -14.63
N ALA A 511 16.40 15.51 -13.39
CA ALA A 511 15.91 16.60 -12.54
C ALA A 511 17.01 17.65 -12.25
N ILE A 512 18.25 17.22 -11.98
CA ILE A 512 19.36 18.18 -11.81
C ILE A 512 19.77 18.82 -13.14
N LYS A 513 19.71 18.11 -14.26
CA LYS A 513 19.95 18.72 -15.59
C LYS A 513 18.96 19.83 -15.91
N LEU A 514 17.67 19.62 -15.61
CA LEU A 514 16.67 20.68 -15.75
C LEU A 514 16.99 21.91 -14.90
N VAL A 515 17.45 21.73 -13.66
CA VAL A 515 17.94 22.84 -12.82
C VAL A 515 19.18 23.49 -13.45
N GLU A 516 20.10 22.69 -14.00
CA GLU A 516 21.30 23.20 -14.68
C GLU A 516 20.97 24.00 -15.96
N GLU A 517 19.84 23.70 -16.59
CA GLU A 517 19.29 24.46 -17.72
C GLU A 517 18.43 25.66 -17.31
N GLY A 518 18.28 25.90 -16.01
CA GLY A 518 17.63 27.08 -15.42
C GLY A 518 16.19 26.90 -14.96
N ALA A 519 15.66 25.67 -14.91
CA ALA A 519 14.32 25.39 -14.41
C ALA A 519 14.20 25.65 -12.90
N ASP A 520 13.06 26.16 -12.44
CA ASP A 520 12.85 26.35 -11.01
C ASP A 520 12.54 25.02 -10.29
N ALA A 521 13.14 24.80 -9.13
CA ALA A 521 12.91 23.62 -8.30
C ALA A 521 11.43 23.37 -7.99
N LYS A 522 10.61 24.40 -7.75
CA LYS A 522 9.16 24.23 -7.50
C LYS A 522 8.40 23.89 -8.77
N GLU A 523 8.85 24.39 -9.91
CA GLU A 523 8.27 24.10 -11.22
C GLU A 523 8.42 22.61 -11.54
N ILE A 524 9.64 22.07 -11.41
CA ILE A 524 9.91 20.63 -11.57
C ILE A 524 9.04 19.80 -10.63
N ASP A 525 9.04 20.15 -9.34
CA ASP A 525 8.27 19.45 -8.32
C ASP A 525 6.75 19.52 -8.57
N ARG A 526 6.26 20.64 -9.09
CA ARG A 526 4.84 20.84 -9.44
C ARG A 526 4.46 19.99 -10.63
N ALA A 527 5.24 20.03 -11.71
CA ALA A 527 5.00 19.27 -12.93
C ALA A 527 4.90 17.77 -12.62
N MET A 528 5.81 17.23 -11.80
CA MET A 528 5.79 15.81 -11.43
C MET A 528 4.67 15.44 -10.44
N LYS A 529 4.23 16.37 -9.59
CA LYS A 529 3.01 16.17 -8.77
C LYS A 529 1.73 16.19 -9.60
N LEU A 530 1.70 16.99 -10.68
CA LEU A 530 0.59 16.99 -11.65
C LEU A 530 0.61 15.74 -12.54
N PHE A 531 1.78 15.16 -12.79
CA PHE A 531 1.92 13.85 -13.41
C PHE A 531 1.39 12.73 -12.51
N GLY A 532 1.54 12.88 -11.19
CA GLY A 532 0.96 11.97 -10.19
C GLY A 532 1.90 11.45 -9.12
N TYR A 533 3.17 11.88 -9.12
CA TYR A 533 4.11 11.48 -8.07
C TYR A 533 3.70 12.08 -6.71
N PRO A 534 3.81 11.31 -5.61
CA PRO A 534 3.47 11.80 -4.27
C PRO A 534 4.43 12.90 -3.78
N VAL A 535 5.68 12.85 -4.22
CA VAL A 535 6.75 13.79 -3.91
C VAL A 535 7.47 14.13 -5.22
N GLY A 536 7.79 15.39 -5.43
CA GLY A 536 8.54 15.79 -6.62
C GLY A 536 10.03 15.41 -6.49
N PRO A 537 10.76 15.26 -7.59
CA PRO A 537 12.12 14.73 -7.57
C PRO A 537 13.10 15.60 -6.81
N ILE A 538 12.93 16.93 -6.81
CA ILE A 538 13.82 17.85 -6.10
C ILE A 538 13.59 17.72 -4.59
N THR A 539 12.32 17.69 -4.15
CA THR A 539 12.01 17.41 -2.74
C THR A 539 12.51 16.02 -2.33
N LEU A 540 12.39 15.01 -3.20
CA LEU A 540 12.84 13.65 -2.91
C LEU A 540 14.35 13.60 -2.64
N VAL A 541 15.15 14.25 -3.47
CA VAL A 541 16.62 14.33 -3.27
C VAL A 541 16.97 14.98 -1.94
N ASP A 542 16.29 16.07 -1.56
CA ASP A 542 16.52 16.68 -0.25
C ASP A 542 16.12 15.76 0.92
N GLU A 543 15.10 14.91 0.76
CA GLU A 543 14.70 13.96 1.79
C GLU A 543 15.64 12.75 1.90
N LEU A 544 16.15 12.25 0.78
CA LEU A 544 17.15 11.16 0.74
C LEU A 544 18.55 11.65 1.20
N GLY A 545 18.92 12.86 0.78
CA GLY A 545 20.21 13.49 1.01
C GLY A 545 20.98 13.70 -0.29
N ILE A 546 21.41 14.95 -0.54
CA ILE A 546 22.22 15.32 -1.70
C ILE A 546 23.57 14.58 -1.71
N ASP A 547 24.12 14.29 -0.55
CA ASP A 547 25.36 13.53 -0.41
C ASP A 547 25.20 12.05 -0.81
N VAL A 548 24.03 11.47 -0.55
CA VAL A 548 23.70 10.12 -1.04
C VAL A 548 23.60 10.13 -2.55
N ALA A 549 22.91 11.12 -3.13
CA ALA A 549 22.82 11.28 -4.58
C ALA A 549 24.22 11.46 -5.22
N ALA A 550 25.08 12.30 -4.62
CA ALA A 550 26.46 12.50 -5.05
C ALA A 550 27.33 11.24 -4.93
N HIS A 551 27.13 10.43 -3.89
CA HIS A 551 27.85 9.17 -3.71
C HIS A 551 27.45 8.12 -4.75
N VAL A 552 26.14 7.97 -4.99
CA VAL A 552 25.62 7.07 -6.05
C VAL A 552 26.13 7.51 -7.43
N ALA A 553 26.26 8.81 -7.67
CA ALA A 553 26.88 9.40 -8.86
C ALA A 553 28.41 9.18 -8.97
N LYS A 554 29.03 8.38 -8.10
CA LYS A 554 30.45 7.96 -8.17
C LYS A 554 30.62 6.43 -8.10
N GLY A 555 29.53 5.67 -7.96
CA GLY A 555 29.55 4.23 -7.71
C GLY A 555 29.46 3.33 -8.96
N GLU A 556 29.22 2.05 -8.74
CA GLU A 556 29.09 1.03 -9.79
C GLU A 556 27.96 1.35 -10.78
N VAL A 557 26.90 2.01 -10.33
CA VAL A 557 25.78 2.39 -11.18
C VAL A 557 26.18 3.47 -12.20
N ARG A 558 27.07 4.40 -11.83
CA ARG A 558 27.61 5.38 -12.79
C ARG A 558 28.38 4.69 -13.91
N LYS A 559 29.23 3.71 -13.57
CA LYS A 559 30.00 2.96 -14.57
C LYS A 559 29.10 2.26 -15.59
N LEU A 560 27.95 1.73 -15.14
CA LEU A 560 26.94 1.14 -16.03
C LEU A 560 26.43 2.16 -17.06
N PHE A 561 26.10 3.38 -16.63
CA PHE A 561 25.62 4.44 -17.52
C PHE A 561 26.73 5.00 -18.43
N GLU A 562 27.95 5.20 -17.91
CA GLU A 562 29.10 5.66 -18.69
C GLU A 562 29.48 4.66 -19.80
N ALA A 563 29.40 3.35 -19.53
CA ALA A 563 29.61 2.30 -20.52
C ALA A 563 28.61 2.36 -21.70
N ARG A 564 27.46 3.00 -21.50
CA ARG A 564 26.44 3.29 -22.54
C ARG A 564 26.63 4.66 -23.21
N GLY A 565 27.72 5.37 -22.91
CA GLY A 565 27.97 6.72 -23.41
C GLY A 565 27.07 7.79 -22.78
N LEU A 566 26.52 7.53 -21.59
CA LEU A 566 25.68 8.48 -20.87
C LEU A 566 26.49 9.24 -19.83
N THR A 567 26.46 10.56 -19.92
CA THR A 567 27.13 11.46 -18.97
C THR A 567 26.18 11.88 -17.87
N ALA A 568 26.56 11.59 -16.62
CA ALA A 568 25.90 12.08 -15.42
C ALA A 568 26.22 13.56 -15.19
N SER A 569 25.27 14.29 -14.61
CA SER A 569 25.49 15.67 -14.15
C SER A 569 26.37 15.68 -12.90
N ASP A 570 27.26 16.65 -12.80
CA ASP A 570 28.06 16.91 -11.59
C ASP A 570 27.33 17.83 -10.59
N GLY A 571 26.11 18.28 -10.88
CA GLY A 571 25.38 19.26 -10.07
C GLY A 571 25.21 18.84 -8.60
N TYR A 572 24.83 17.58 -8.34
CA TYR A 572 24.73 17.08 -6.97
C TYR A 572 26.09 17.03 -6.26
N THR A 573 27.16 16.67 -6.97
CA THR A 573 28.53 16.66 -6.43
C THR A 573 28.96 18.07 -6.05
N LYS A 574 28.75 19.06 -6.93
CA LYS A 574 29.07 20.47 -6.66
C LYS A 574 28.32 20.98 -5.43
N LEU A 575 27.02 20.70 -5.33
CA LEU A 575 26.22 21.11 -4.17
C LEU A 575 26.72 20.46 -2.87
N PHE A 576 27.04 19.17 -2.92
CA PHE A 576 27.58 18.45 -1.76
C PHE A 576 28.92 19.04 -1.29
N GLU A 577 29.81 19.38 -2.21
CA GLU A 577 31.11 20.03 -1.91
C GLU A 577 30.94 21.40 -1.25
N HIS A 578 29.83 22.10 -1.53
CA HIS A 578 29.44 23.35 -0.87
C HIS A 578 28.61 23.14 0.42
N GLY A 579 28.59 21.91 0.95
CA GLY A 579 27.97 21.56 2.23
C GLY A 579 26.46 21.33 2.17
N PHE A 580 25.86 21.16 1.00
CA PHE A 580 24.43 20.84 0.89
C PHE A 580 24.23 19.35 1.11
N LYS A 581 23.39 18.98 2.08
CA LYS A 581 23.04 17.58 2.36
C LYS A 581 21.52 17.35 2.41
N GLY A 582 20.74 18.35 2.01
CA GLY A 582 19.28 18.30 2.01
C GLY A 582 18.68 18.55 3.40
N LYS A 583 17.58 17.88 3.69
CA LYS A 583 16.78 18.06 4.91
C LYS A 583 17.55 17.73 6.19
N LYS A 584 18.52 16.81 6.13
CA LYS A 584 19.24 16.32 7.32
C LYS A 584 20.17 17.37 7.95
N ASN A 585 20.76 18.24 7.14
CA ASN A 585 21.51 19.41 7.62
C ASN A 585 20.77 20.73 7.34
N ARG A 586 19.49 20.63 6.95
CA ARG A 586 18.61 21.76 6.64
C ARG A 586 19.07 22.63 5.47
N LYS A 587 20.04 22.17 4.66
CA LYS A 587 20.61 22.90 3.53
C LYS A 587 20.49 22.06 2.25
N GLY A 588 19.46 22.34 1.46
CA GLY A 588 19.13 21.64 0.22
C GLY A 588 18.66 22.58 -0.89
N PHE A 589 17.92 22.05 -1.86
CA PHE A 589 17.20 22.84 -2.86
C PHE A 589 16.10 23.71 -2.25
N TYR A 590 15.58 23.30 -1.10
CA TYR A 590 14.69 24.12 -0.28
C TYR A 590 15.37 24.54 1.03
N VAL A 591 14.85 25.62 1.61
CA VAL A 591 15.21 26.04 2.97
C VAL A 591 14.34 25.28 3.98
N TYR A 592 14.99 24.72 5.01
CA TYR A 592 14.32 23.94 6.06
C TYR A 592 14.46 24.62 7.43
N ASP A 593 13.45 25.42 7.80
CA ASP A 593 13.41 26.08 9.11
C ASP A 593 13.17 25.10 10.28
N GLU A 594 13.40 25.57 11.52
CA GLU A 594 13.00 24.86 12.73
C GLU A 594 11.48 24.58 12.77
N PRO A 595 11.03 23.47 13.37
CA PRO A 595 9.61 23.19 13.49
C PRO A 595 8.93 24.26 14.34
N ALA A 596 8.13 25.12 13.70
CA ALA A 596 7.30 26.10 14.39
C ALA A 596 6.46 25.43 15.49
N ARG A 597 6.44 26.02 16.70
CA ARG A 597 5.48 25.66 17.76
C ARG A 597 4.07 25.68 17.16
N LYS A 598 3.32 24.59 17.31
CA LYS A 598 1.92 24.52 16.86
C LYS A 598 1.15 25.70 17.49
N PRO A 599 0.50 26.57 16.69
CA PRO A 599 -0.33 27.63 17.23
C PRO A 599 -1.43 27.02 18.11
N LEU A 600 -1.66 27.62 19.28
CA LEU A 600 -2.62 27.15 20.31
C LEU A 600 -4.06 26.98 19.77
N LEU A 601 -4.40 27.64 18.65
CA LEU A 601 -5.74 27.65 18.09
C LEU A 601 -5.93 27.04 16.69
N GLY A 602 -4.93 26.38 16.10
CA GLY A 602 -5.12 25.54 14.89
C GLY A 602 -5.76 26.19 13.65
N LEU A 603 -5.98 27.50 13.63
CA LEU A 603 -6.59 28.26 12.55
C LEU A 603 -5.52 29.21 11.97
N PHE A 604 -5.36 29.15 10.64
CA PHE A 604 -4.56 30.06 9.80
C PHE A 604 -3.03 29.93 9.80
N ALA A 605 -2.47 28.73 9.82
CA ALA A 605 -1.16 28.55 9.20
C ALA A 605 -1.35 28.56 7.67
N LYS A 606 -1.14 29.72 7.01
CA LYS A 606 -0.98 29.76 5.54
C LYS A 606 0.18 28.83 5.20
N LYS A 607 -0.10 27.68 4.59
CA LYS A 607 0.92 26.80 4.00
C LYS A 607 1.44 27.47 2.72
N ASN A 608 2.22 28.54 2.86
CA ASN A 608 3.11 28.92 1.78
C ASN A 608 4.09 27.74 1.60
N GLY A 609 4.28 27.29 0.36
CA GLY A 609 5.25 26.23 0.07
C GLY A 609 6.65 26.62 0.56
N ARG A 610 7.52 25.63 0.80
CA ARG A 610 8.90 25.90 1.24
C ARG A 610 9.59 26.83 0.24
N PRO A 611 10.31 27.88 0.67
CA PRO A 611 11.05 28.72 -0.25
C PRO A 611 12.19 27.93 -0.89
N VAL A 612 12.49 28.23 -2.15
CA VAL A 612 13.63 27.66 -2.88
C VAL A 612 14.89 28.32 -2.34
N ASN A 613 15.97 27.56 -2.22
CA ASN A 613 17.27 28.07 -1.84
C ASN A 613 18.01 28.61 -3.07
N THR A 614 18.16 29.93 -3.17
CA THR A 614 18.77 30.58 -4.35
C THR A 614 20.27 30.32 -4.47
N GLU A 615 20.96 30.00 -3.36
CA GLU A 615 22.39 29.62 -3.37
C GLU A 615 22.67 28.44 -4.31
N VAL A 616 21.68 27.55 -4.53
CA VAL A 616 21.82 26.42 -5.46
C VAL A 616 22.14 26.90 -6.87
N TYR A 617 21.40 27.89 -7.37
CA TYR A 617 21.60 28.39 -8.74
C TYR A 617 22.87 29.22 -8.88
N GLU A 618 23.29 29.90 -7.82
CA GLU A 618 24.59 30.59 -7.76
C GLU A 618 25.77 29.61 -7.84
N ILE A 619 25.71 28.50 -7.08
CA ILE A 619 26.72 27.44 -7.09
C ILE A 619 26.80 26.75 -8.45
N LEU A 620 25.64 26.46 -9.04
CA LEU A 620 25.58 25.83 -10.37
C LEU A 620 25.90 26.81 -11.51
N ARG A 621 25.89 28.13 -11.23
CA ARG A 621 26.13 29.24 -12.17
C ARG A 621 25.12 29.26 -13.32
N VAL A 622 23.84 29.18 -12.98
CA VAL A 622 22.76 29.02 -13.95
C VAL A 622 21.78 30.19 -13.91
N GLY A 623 21.27 30.55 -15.08
CA GLY A 623 20.21 31.55 -15.22
C GLY A 623 18.84 30.96 -14.92
N SER A 624 17.78 31.74 -15.18
CA SER A 624 16.40 31.27 -15.10
C SER A 624 15.83 31.02 -16.49
N ARG A 625 15.18 29.87 -16.67
CA ARG A 625 14.44 29.49 -17.87
C ARG A 625 13.15 28.77 -17.46
N HIS A 626 12.03 29.15 -18.06
CA HIS A 626 10.75 28.47 -17.89
C HIS A 626 10.66 27.24 -18.80
N PHE A 627 10.06 26.17 -18.30
CA PHE A 627 9.77 24.95 -19.01
C PHE A 627 8.28 24.61 -18.91
N GLU A 628 7.70 24.14 -20.01
CA GLU A 628 6.32 23.65 -19.96
C GLU A 628 6.22 22.40 -19.08
N ASP A 629 5.13 22.26 -18.32
CA ASP A 629 4.93 21.10 -17.43
C ASP A 629 5.06 19.77 -18.20
N SER A 630 4.57 19.73 -19.45
CA SER A 630 4.64 18.54 -20.31
C SER A 630 6.07 18.17 -20.70
N GLU A 631 6.95 19.16 -20.94
CA GLU A 631 8.35 18.91 -21.27
C GLU A 631 9.09 18.30 -20.06
N ILE A 632 8.89 18.87 -18.87
CA ILE A 632 9.44 18.35 -17.62
C ILE A 632 8.96 16.90 -17.39
N GLN A 633 7.64 16.68 -17.56
CA GLN A 633 7.03 15.37 -17.36
C GLN A 633 7.58 14.32 -18.33
N ASP A 634 7.66 14.63 -19.62
CA ASP A 634 8.17 13.70 -20.63
C ASP A 634 9.65 13.39 -20.37
N ARG A 635 10.49 14.40 -20.12
CA ARG A 635 11.93 14.22 -19.81
C ARG A 635 12.16 13.28 -18.63
N LEU A 636 11.52 13.56 -17.50
CA LEU A 636 11.72 12.80 -16.26
C LEU A 636 11.11 11.40 -16.31
N SER A 637 9.87 11.28 -16.79
CA SER A 637 9.16 10.01 -16.78
C SER A 637 9.70 9.03 -17.83
N LEU A 638 10.01 9.51 -19.04
CA LEU A 638 10.52 8.65 -20.11
C LEU A 638 11.94 8.15 -19.84
N ALA A 639 12.78 8.93 -19.14
CA ALA A 639 14.09 8.47 -18.68
C ALA A 639 13.97 7.24 -17.76
N MET A 640 13.07 7.28 -16.77
CA MET A 640 12.81 6.15 -15.87
C MET A 640 12.16 4.96 -16.61
N ILE A 641 11.15 5.23 -17.44
CA ILE A 641 10.42 4.18 -18.17
C ILE A 641 11.36 3.42 -19.10
N ASN A 642 12.24 4.12 -19.82
CA ASN A 642 13.21 3.49 -20.72
C ASN A 642 14.14 2.55 -19.95
N GLU A 643 14.67 3.02 -18.81
CA GLU A 643 15.55 2.20 -17.98
C GLU A 643 14.81 0.99 -17.38
N ALA A 644 13.52 1.12 -17.07
CA ALA A 644 12.70 -0.02 -16.66
C ALA A 644 12.57 -1.06 -17.77
N VAL A 645 12.34 -0.62 -19.01
CA VAL A 645 12.31 -1.54 -20.17
C VAL A 645 13.67 -2.19 -20.41
N LEU A 646 14.78 -1.47 -20.22
CA LEU A 646 16.13 -2.05 -20.29
C LEU A 646 16.35 -3.10 -19.20
N CYS A 647 15.88 -2.88 -17.96
CA CYS A 647 15.95 -3.89 -16.90
C CYS A 647 15.20 -5.17 -17.27
N LEU A 648 14.07 -5.07 -17.99
CA LEU A 648 13.37 -6.25 -18.51
C LEU A 648 14.14 -6.90 -19.68
N GLN A 649 14.66 -6.09 -20.61
CA GLN A 649 15.43 -6.55 -21.77
C GLN A 649 16.71 -7.31 -21.35
N GLU A 650 17.38 -6.85 -20.31
CA GLU A 650 18.61 -7.42 -19.78
C GLU A 650 18.37 -8.58 -18.80
N GLY A 651 17.11 -8.92 -18.52
CA GLY A 651 16.76 -10.02 -17.62
C GLY A 651 16.96 -9.72 -16.12
N ILE A 652 17.16 -8.46 -15.74
CA ILE A 652 17.12 -8.04 -14.33
C ILE A 652 15.73 -8.28 -13.74
N LEU A 653 14.70 -7.91 -14.50
CA LEU A 653 13.31 -8.25 -14.21
C LEU A 653 12.93 -9.53 -14.94
N SER A 654 12.20 -10.41 -14.26
CA SER A 654 11.59 -11.60 -14.87
C SER A 654 10.23 -11.33 -15.53
N SER A 655 9.56 -10.24 -15.14
CA SER A 655 8.27 -9.85 -15.70
C SER A 655 8.00 -8.35 -15.58
N ALA A 656 7.22 -7.83 -16.53
CA ALA A 656 6.73 -6.45 -16.50
C ALA A 656 5.85 -6.17 -15.26
N ARG A 657 5.12 -7.18 -14.76
CA ARG A 657 4.29 -7.08 -13.54
C ARG A 657 5.11 -6.63 -12.34
N ASP A 658 6.22 -7.32 -12.13
CA ASP A 658 7.05 -7.13 -10.94
C ASP A 658 7.79 -5.79 -11.03
N GLY A 659 8.16 -5.38 -12.25
CA GLY A 659 8.64 -4.04 -12.53
C GLY A 659 7.62 -2.96 -12.16
N ASP A 660 6.38 -3.09 -12.66
CA ASP A 660 5.30 -2.15 -12.34
C ASP A 660 5.09 -2.01 -10.82
N ILE A 661 5.03 -3.13 -10.10
CA ILE A 661 4.88 -3.13 -8.64
C ILE A 661 6.10 -2.51 -7.96
N GLY A 662 7.31 -2.86 -8.38
CA GLY A 662 8.55 -2.31 -7.82
C GLY A 662 8.61 -0.79 -7.96
N ALA A 663 8.29 -0.26 -9.13
CA ALA A 663 8.27 1.18 -9.38
C ALA A 663 7.19 1.90 -8.57
N VAL A 664 5.97 1.36 -8.52
CA VAL A 664 4.85 1.99 -7.81
C VAL A 664 5.07 1.99 -6.29
N PHE A 665 5.45 0.84 -5.72
CA PHE A 665 5.52 0.66 -4.27
C PHE A 665 6.88 0.97 -3.65
N GLY A 666 7.95 0.95 -4.45
CA GLY A 666 9.29 1.34 -4.04
C GLY A 666 9.59 2.81 -4.28
N LEU A 667 9.21 3.32 -5.46
CA LEU A 667 9.64 4.65 -5.94
C LEU A 667 8.50 5.66 -6.04
N GLY A 668 7.25 5.24 -5.85
CA GLY A 668 6.09 6.11 -5.91
C GLY A 668 5.67 6.48 -7.33
N PHE A 669 5.99 5.65 -8.33
CA PHE A 669 5.45 5.81 -9.68
C PHE A 669 3.91 5.91 -9.61
N PRO A 670 3.26 6.82 -10.35
CA PRO A 670 1.83 7.10 -10.19
C PRO A 670 0.94 5.83 -10.24
N PRO A 671 0.30 5.43 -9.14
CA PRO A 671 -0.45 4.16 -9.10
C PRO A 671 -1.60 4.07 -10.11
N PHE A 672 -2.27 5.19 -10.40
CA PHE A 672 -3.40 5.22 -11.33
C PHE A 672 -3.00 5.01 -12.80
N THR A 673 -1.70 5.01 -13.11
CA THR A 673 -1.18 4.63 -14.43
C THR A 673 -0.66 3.19 -14.46
N GLY A 674 -0.62 2.51 -13.31
CA GLY A 674 -0.33 1.08 -13.18
C GLY A 674 1.15 0.70 -13.14
N GLY A 675 2.07 1.65 -13.34
CA GLY A 675 3.51 1.39 -13.42
C GLY A 675 4.11 1.73 -14.80
N PRO A 676 5.44 1.74 -14.94
CA PRO A 676 6.12 2.12 -16.19
C PRO A 676 5.70 1.28 -17.40
N PHE A 677 5.50 -0.03 -17.26
CA PHE A 677 5.13 -0.91 -18.38
C PHE A 677 3.66 -0.71 -18.75
N ARG A 678 2.77 -0.69 -17.76
CA ARG A 678 1.34 -0.38 -17.98
C ARG A 678 1.16 1.01 -18.60
N TYR A 679 1.94 2.00 -18.18
CA TYR A 679 1.89 3.35 -18.75
C TYR A 679 2.21 3.31 -20.25
N VAL A 680 3.22 2.56 -20.67
CA VAL A 680 3.53 2.37 -22.11
C VAL A 680 2.34 1.75 -22.83
N ASP A 681 1.69 0.75 -22.25
CA ASP A 681 0.54 0.10 -22.90
C ASP A 681 -0.69 1.00 -23.01
N ILE A 682 -0.94 1.86 -22.00
CA ILE A 682 -2.04 2.84 -22.00
C ILE A 682 -1.82 3.93 -23.07
N ILE A 683 -0.60 4.47 -23.16
CA ILE A 683 -0.29 5.54 -24.11
C ILE A 683 -0.10 4.97 -25.54
N GLY A 684 0.45 3.77 -25.63
CA GLY A 684 0.84 3.08 -26.85
C GLY A 684 2.35 3.19 -27.12
N ALA A 685 3.01 2.04 -27.24
CA ALA A 685 4.46 1.95 -27.45
C ALA A 685 4.98 2.78 -28.63
N HIS A 686 4.24 2.84 -29.75
CA HIS A 686 4.61 3.68 -30.90
C HIS A 686 4.74 5.17 -30.54
N LYS A 687 3.78 5.71 -29.79
CA LYS A 687 3.80 7.13 -29.39
C LYS A 687 4.95 7.42 -28.43
N ILE A 688 5.24 6.48 -27.52
CA ILE A 688 6.37 6.60 -26.60
C ILE A 688 7.69 6.62 -27.38
N VAL A 689 7.90 5.67 -28.30
CA VAL A 689 9.09 5.61 -29.14
C VAL A 689 9.27 6.91 -29.94
N GLU A 690 8.21 7.45 -30.52
CA GLU A 690 8.25 8.72 -31.27
C GLU A 690 8.68 9.90 -30.39
N LYS A 691 8.06 10.06 -29.21
CA LYS A 691 8.44 11.09 -28.24
C LYS A 691 9.91 10.97 -27.82
N MET A 692 10.34 9.74 -27.54
CA MET A 692 11.70 9.45 -27.11
C MET A 692 12.73 9.76 -28.19
N LYS A 693 12.46 9.45 -29.47
CA LYS A 693 13.34 9.84 -30.58
C LYS A 693 13.50 11.36 -30.70
N ARG A 694 12.41 12.12 -30.54
CA ARG A 694 12.48 13.59 -30.53
C ARG A 694 13.31 14.12 -29.36
N LEU A 695 13.20 13.50 -28.18
CA LEU A 695 14.03 13.85 -27.03
C LEU A 695 15.49 13.39 -27.19
N GLU A 696 15.76 12.31 -27.93
CA GLU A 696 17.13 11.90 -28.24
C GLU A 696 17.84 12.98 -29.07
N GLU A 697 17.13 13.58 -30.03
CA GLU A 697 17.64 14.69 -30.85
C GLU A 697 17.88 15.98 -30.06
N THR A 698 17.01 16.32 -29.10
CA THR A 698 17.06 17.61 -28.40
C THR A 698 17.75 17.58 -27.04
N ALA A 699 17.68 16.45 -26.33
CA ALA A 699 18.16 16.29 -24.96
C ALA A 699 19.15 15.12 -24.79
N GLY A 700 19.46 14.40 -25.87
CA GLY A 700 20.62 13.51 -25.97
C GLY A 700 20.35 12.01 -25.72
N PRO A 701 21.41 11.19 -25.67
CA PRO A 701 21.33 9.73 -25.82
C PRO A 701 20.59 8.98 -24.71
N LEU A 702 20.25 9.64 -23.59
CA LEU A 702 19.45 9.05 -22.51
C LEU A 702 18.08 8.56 -23.02
N TYR A 703 17.54 9.27 -24.01
CA TYR A 703 16.24 9.02 -24.60
C TYR A 703 16.27 8.07 -25.79
N ARG A 704 17.42 7.47 -26.10
CA ARG A 704 17.47 6.38 -27.08
C ARG A 704 16.54 5.25 -26.62
N PRO A 705 15.47 4.92 -27.38
CA PRO A 705 14.52 3.90 -26.94
C PRO A 705 15.19 2.52 -26.80
N ALA A 706 14.87 1.80 -25.72
CA ALA A 706 15.28 0.42 -25.54
C ALA A 706 14.87 -0.45 -26.74
N GLY A 707 15.71 -1.42 -27.11
CA GLY A 707 15.43 -2.31 -28.24
C GLY A 707 14.11 -3.05 -28.08
N LEU A 708 13.81 -3.55 -26.87
CA LEU A 708 12.56 -4.21 -26.55
C LEU A 708 11.35 -3.27 -26.68
N LEU A 709 11.51 -1.98 -26.38
CA LEU A 709 10.45 -0.98 -26.57
C LEU A 709 10.17 -0.75 -28.07
N VAL A 710 11.23 -0.64 -28.87
CA VAL A 710 11.12 -0.51 -30.34
C VAL A 710 10.48 -1.74 -30.96
N GLU A 711 10.87 -2.94 -30.52
CA GLU A 711 10.27 -4.20 -30.97
C GLU A 711 8.79 -4.29 -30.60
N THR A 712 8.44 -3.91 -29.37
CA THR A 712 7.06 -3.91 -28.89
C THR A 712 6.19 -2.95 -29.73
N ALA A 713 6.73 -1.76 -30.03
CA ALA A 713 6.08 -0.79 -30.89
C ALA A 713 5.89 -1.29 -32.33
N SER A 714 6.92 -1.89 -32.94
CA SER A 714 6.86 -2.35 -34.33
C SER A 714 5.93 -3.55 -34.53
N LYS A 715 5.80 -4.41 -33.50
CA LYS A 715 4.90 -5.58 -33.52
C LYS A 715 3.49 -5.28 -33.01
N GLY A 716 3.19 -4.04 -32.59
CA GLY A 716 1.90 -3.68 -32.01
C GLY A 716 1.56 -4.48 -30.73
N ARG A 717 2.58 -4.91 -29.98
CA ARG A 717 2.43 -5.70 -28.75
C ARG A 717 2.24 -4.80 -27.54
N ARG A 718 1.86 -5.42 -26.42
CA ARG A 718 1.80 -4.83 -25.08
C ARG A 718 2.76 -5.56 -24.16
N PHE A 719 3.18 -4.91 -23.07
CA PHE A 719 3.96 -5.54 -22.00
C PHE A 719 3.07 -6.31 -21.02
N ARG A 720 1.80 -5.91 -20.91
CA ARG A 720 0.80 -6.46 -20.00
C ARG A 720 -0.34 -7.08 -20.81
N ASP A 721 -0.66 -8.35 -20.54
CA ASP A 721 -1.71 -9.10 -21.25
C ASP A 721 -3.13 -8.86 -20.70
N ASP A 722 -3.22 -8.22 -19.53
CA ASP A 722 -4.46 -7.90 -18.82
C ASP A 722 -4.94 -6.47 -19.16
N LEU A 723 -5.01 -6.11 -20.44
CA LEU A 723 -5.61 -4.88 -20.98
C LEU A 723 -6.51 -5.16 -22.17
#